data_AF-A0A1G5JEK9-F1
#
_entry.id   AF-A0A1G5JEK9-F1
#
_cell.length_a   1.000
_cell.length_b   1.000
_cell.length_c   1.000
_cell.angle_alpha   90.00
_cell.angle_beta   90.00
_cell.angle_gamma   90.00
#
_symmetry.space_group_name_H-M   'P 1'
#
loop_
_entity.id
_entity.type
_entity.pdbx_description
1 polymer ?
#
loop_
_entity_poly.entity_id
_entity_poly.type
_entity_poly.pdbx_seq_one_letter_code
_entity_poly.pdbx_strand_id
1 'polypeptide(L)'
;MNDSFRALLIGVPGYRDDAIDDLPFVADDMAELADALSSAGYNVTVHDIEETDRDSIDTAIEAFFQDAAPGETLLVYLSGHGIHHNGTDYLVPKGALTRSHDFRSRCLSLDFSHFVERSRAGHVAVFVDACREGIVLKEMATVNAAGWSDMQVAQAGARHYCHVYACSPGERARYTTAGNSTFSIFSRALSTVVVNDAGPSTLSELKEQLQIAADALTAEHSCPRQQIRVRTETEIEDFVVFKRPDRTAPGTAGEHVWVTAARNHPAWKHAGDGPGAGAMREAVVAIVAQVASHADFDEARLVGDPWRPIDFAERMTGRVGWLLSKVLNSEKLALSPAEAALLVVVPFLYVSCTNRAAVEALGAEPENLGHVERPTPERASYEQFFTSWPRLVRRAERAAQSGGADRAAGIAWWLFRRWLARKPGGFQEQVLASLLDPVECLTENVPSNADHKLVTELFELDTLSTLLRSLQTSFDVTSIQPVRQLAGSTEAEQYIREQLLVVLLTVAHHLAIDPVMLSDVVVEHLGISYSVEMAEVHKTIQTARWDPRGRTRVLNAACRHPAVGLALRQQATSLDALFGAVDFQAGSEPQLTPLQDLPVHATADQVHAAGDAQGKPAYESTDLRFRLADDRIQELLMGEQLYGDPALAIRELYQNALDACRYRGARTDYLRLRHAHLAEWSGRITFTQGVNEHGRAYIECTDNGIGMGERELREVFSHAGMRFADLPEYLDEQAAWRAVGIQLHPNSRFGIGVLSYFMIADDVSVTTCRLDREGHPGRRLQVDIAGPGSLFYIRDLGRGHDAGTTVRLYLRTPDKAPSCTDLLRRLLWISEYSVTAEDAATRLVWEPNVLSPAAPLGDKDPHKENTDRASDVKVGATSSADVWWTSTTGGVLADGVWVGVPLFGAVVNLTGRHVPQLTVDRRRTLAYDADHVADLLHEEIAALRQAGTEVLDHEWLSELAYHQPALADAVAQAAVECQYTPWVVSECEMDITAAGCFQADASLVSGSPVLHYPNVQRVPEFVTDWRVLAWSAAGRFPGVTVIDPDAILLARPTDFGLLSQRSTRSNQRPDQWLNPSNPVPLGHVLQFANRAGRRPEVVVARLAEFGLRLSEGVVLPETINHD
;
A
#
# COMPACT_ATOMS: atom_id res chain seq x y z
N MET A 1 -47.75 12.54 -29.58
CA MET A 1 -47.92 13.85 -30.25
C MET A 1 -46.51 14.38 -30.47
N ASN A 2 -46.19 14.94 -31.63
CA ASN A 2 -44.87 15.53 -31.84
C ASN A 2 -44.84 16.86 -31.09
N ASP A 3 -44.13 16.93 -29.96
CA ASP A 3 -43.85 18.21 -29.29
C ASP A 3 -42.95 19.04 -30.22
N SER A 4 -43.56 19.98 -30.94
CA SER A 4 -42.84 20.98 -31.74
C SER A 4 -42.60 22.23 -30.89
N PHE A 5 -41.48 22.91 -31.15
CA PHE A 5 -41.03 24.09 -30.41
C PHE A 5 -40.91 25.26 -31.38
N ARG A 6 -41.53 26.40 -31.07
CA ARG A 6 -41.46 27.62 -31.87
C ARG A 6 -41.12 28.82 -31.01
N ALA A 7 -40.27 29.69 -31.53
CA ALA A 7 -39.89 30.92 -30.86
C ALA A 7 -40.15 32.14 -31.74
N LEU A 8 -40.67 33.21 -31.14
CA LEU A 8 -40.74 34.54 -31.72
C LEU A 8 -39.85 35.49 -30.90
N LEU A 9 -38.85 36.08 -31.54
CA LEU A 9 -37.93 37.03 -30.93
C LEU A 9 -38.27 38.45 -31.43
N ILE A 10 -38.60 39.36 -30.52
CA ILE A 10 -38.90 40.77 -30.83
C ILE A 10 -37.96 41.65 -30.00
N GLY A 11 -37.09 42.39 -30.70
CA GLY A 11 -36.20 43.38 -30.10
C GLY A 11 -36.51 44.78 -30.63
N VAL A 12 -36.57 45.78 -29.76
CA VAL A 12 -36.75 47.20 -30.13
C VAL A 12 -35.43 47.96 -29.93
N PRO A 13 -34.55 48.03 -30.95
CA PRO A 13 -33.22 48.62 -30.81
C PRO A 13 -33.19 50.15 -30.88
N GLY A 14 -34.25 50.81 -31.39
CA GLY A 14 -34.26 52.26 -31.49
C GLY A 14 -35.65 52.89 -31.44
N TYR A 15 -35.71 54.17 -31.06
CA TYR A 15 -36.94 54.88 -30.72
C TYR A 15 -37.04 56.22 -31.46
N ARG A 16 -38.27 56.62 -31.82
CA ARG A 16 -38.52 57.93 -32.47
C ARG A 16 -38.52 59.11 -31.51
N ASP A 17 -38.63 58.85 -30.21
CA ASP A 17 -38.62 59.91 -29.19
C ASP A 17 -37.20 60.08 -28.66
N ASP A 18 -36.63 61.27 -28.85
CA ASP A 18 -35.29 61.63 -28.33
C ASP A 18 -35.17 61.51 -26.79
N ALA A 19 -36.29 61.38 -26.07
CA ALA A 19 -36.31 61.14 -24.63
C ALA A 19 -36.09 59.67 -24.22
N ILE A 20 -36.00 58.75 -25.18
CA ILE A 20 -35.79 57.31 -24.95
C ILE A 20 -34.48 56.90 -25.63
N ASP A 21 -33.53 56.39 -24.85
CA ASP A 21 -32.23 55.98 -25.38
C ASP A 21 -32.35 54.74 -26.28
N ASP A 22 -31.67 54.77 -27.43
CA ASP A 22 -31.54 53.62 -28.32
C ASP A 22 -30.71 52.49 -27.66
N LEU A 23 -31.07 51.24 -27.98
CA LEU A 23 -30.43 50.01 -27.48
C LEU A 23 -29.88 49.20 -28.67
N PRO A 24 -28.83 49.67 -29.36
CA PRO A 24 -28.37 49.07 -30.62
C PRO A 24 -27.89 47.62 -30.45
N PHE A 25 -27.41 47.25 -29.27
CA PHE A 25 -26.98 45.88 -28.95
C PHE A 25 -28.10 44.84 -29.02
N VAL A 26 -29.37 45.26 -28.95
CA VAL A 26 -30.51 44.35 -29.01
C VAL A 26 -30.53 43.56 -30.32
N ALA A 27 -30.07 44.15 -31.43
CA ALA A 27 -30.00 43.45 -32.71
C ALA A 27 -29.01 42.27 -32.66
N ASP A 28 -27.84 42.45 -32.05
CA ASP A 28 -26.82 41.41 -31.90
C ASP A 28 -27.29 40.33 -30.90
N ASP A 29 -27.92 40.73 -29.80
CA ASP A 29 -28.50 39.81 -28.81
C ASP A 29 -29.60 38.93 -29.43
N MET A 30 -30.44 39.48 -30.32
CA MET A 30 -31.48 38.71 -31.01
C MET A 30 -30.89 37.66 -31.94
N ALA A 31 -29.81 38.01 -32.67
CA ALA A 31 -29.13 37.06 -33.55
C ALA A 31 -28.48 35.93 -32.74
N GLU A 32 -27.77 36.25 -31.65
CA GLU A 32 -27.11 35.26 -30.79
C GLU A 32 -28.14 34.31 -30.13
N LEU A 33 -29.24 34.86 -29.62
CA LEU A 33 -30.30 34.05 -29.01
C LEU A 33 -31.04 33.21 -30.05
N ALA A 34 -31.22 33.70 -31.28
CA ALA A 34 -31.82 32.93 -32.36
C ALA A 34 -31.00 31.70 -32.72
N ASP A 35 -29.68 31.85 -32.80
CA ASP A 35 -28.77 30.72 -33.05
C ASP A 35 -28.82 29.72 -31.90
N ALA A 36 -28.76 30.20 -30.64
CA ALA A 36 -28.85 29.35 -29.46
C ALA A 36 -30.15 28.53 -29.41
N LEU A 37 -31.30 29.17 -29.60
CA LEU A 37 -32.61 28.50 -29.58
C LEU A 37 -32.76 27.53 -30.77
N SER A 38 -32.26 27.89 -31.95
CA SER A 38 -32.27 27.00 -33.12
C SER A 38 -31.44 25.75 -32.87
N SER A 39 -30.24 25.88 -32.28
CA SER A 39 -29.42 24.74 -31.85
C SER A 39 -30.10 23.88 -30.79
N ALA A 40 -30.95 24.46 -29.94
CA ALA A 40 -31.76 23.74 -28.95
C ALA A 40 -33.08 23.17 -29.51
N GLY A 41 -33.30 23.23 -30.83
CA GLY A 41 -34.43 22.57 -31.51
C GLY A 41 -35.68 23.44 -31.68
N TYR A 42 -35.61 24.75 -31.44
CA TYR A 42 -36.71 25.67 -31.75
C TYR A 42 -36.72 26.06 -33.24
N ASN A 43 -37.91 26.18 -33.82
CA ASN A 43 -38.09 26.93 -35.05
C ASN A 43 -38.25 28.42 -34.72
N VAL A 44 -37.19 29.20 -34.92
CA VAL A 44 -37.10 30.59 -34.49
C VAL A 44 -37.50 31.55 -35.60
N THR A 45 -38.38 32.50 -35.28
CA THR A 45 -38.70 33.66 -36.12
C THR A 45 -38.22 34.93 -35.40
N VAL A 46 -37.37 35.71 -36.05
CA VAL A 46 -36.95 37.03 -35.55
C VAL A 46 -37.80 38.09 -36.26
N HIS A 47 -38.48 38.94 -35.49
CA HIS A 47 -39.30 40.03 -36.03
C HIS A 47 -38.41 41.14 -36.61
N ASP A 48 -38.87 41.78 -37.69
CA ASP A 48 -38.10 42.84 -38.36
C ASP A 48 -37.89 44.03 -37.41
N ILE A 49 -36.63 44.37 -37.16
CA ILE A 49 -36.21 45.48 -36.30
C ILE A 49 -36.71 46.84 -36.79
N GLU A 50 -37.00 46.97 -38.10
CA GLU A 50 -37.53 48.20 -38.67
C GLU A 50 -39.04 48.36 -38.46
N GLU A 51 -39.78 47.25 -38.29
CA GLU A 51 -41.24 47.18 -38.12
C GLU A 51 -41.66 47.00 -36.65
N THR A 52 -41.03 47.75 -35.75
CA THR A 52 -41.22 47.65 -34.29
C THR A 52 -42.18 48.71 -33.71
N ASP A 53 -43.16 49.16 -34.50
CA ASP A 53 -44.28 49.94 -33.96
C ASP A 53 -45.32 49.04 -33.27
N ARG A 54 -46.25 49.64 -32.53
CA ARG A 54 -47.21 48.89 -31.70
C ARG A 54 -48.05 47.91 -32.53
N ASP A 55 -48.59 48.37 -33.66
CA ASP A 55 -49.56 47.60 -34.44
C ASP A 55 -48.84 46.45 -35.16
N SER A 56 -47.63 46.69 -35.64
CA SER A 56 -46.77 45.68 -36.26
C SER A 56 -46.38 44.57 -35.27
N ILE A 57 -45.97 44.93 -34.04
CA ILE A 57 -45.62 43.93 -33.01
C ILE A 57 -46.87 43.15 -32.56
N ASP A 58 -47.99 43.83 -32.33
CA ASP A 58 -49.26 43.20 -31.90
C ASP A 58 -49.75 42.20 -32.97
N THR A 59 -49.67 42.57 -34.25
CA THR A 59 -50.01 41.70 -35.39
C THR A 59 -49.09 40.48 -35.49
N ALA A 60 -47.78 40.67 -35.28
CA ALA A 60 -46.81 39.57 -35.32
C ALA A 60 -47.05 38.56 -34.19
N ILE A 61 -47.35 39.05 -32.98
CA ILE A 61 -47.71 38.22 -31.84
C ILE A 61 -49.02 37.48 -32.13
N GLU A 62 -50.06 38.18 -32.59
CA GLU A 62 -51.35 37.56 -32.90
C GLU A 62 -51.20 36.42 -33.92
N ALA A 63 -50.48 36.66 -35.02
CA ALA A 63 -50.21 35.64 -36.04
C ALA A 63 -49.45 34.44 -35.46
N PHE A 64 -48.41 34.69 -34.65
CA PHE A 64 -47.62 33.63 -34.02
C PHE A 64 -48.45 32.72 -33.11
N PHE A 65 -49.37 33.29 -32.33
CA PHE A 65 -50.28 32.52 -31.47
C PHE A 65 -51.36 31.78 -32.26
N GLN A 66 -51.88 32.36 -33.34
CA GLN A 66 -52.91 31.74 -34.20
C GLN A 66 -52.38 30.57 -35.02
N ASP A 67 -51.13 30.66 -35.49
CA ASP A 67 -50.49 29.64 -36.33
C ASP A 67 -50.00 28.42 -35.53
N ALA A 68 -50.20 28.39 -34.20
CA ALA A 68 -49.69 27.32 -33.34
C ALA A 68 -50.41 25.99 -33.56
N ALA A 69 -49.64 24.91 -33.68
CA ALA A 69 -50.19 23.55 -33.76
C ALA A 69 -50.72 23.07 -32.39
N PRO A 70 -51.71 22.14 -32.34
CA PRO A 70 -52.18 21.58 -31.09
C PRO A 70 -51.05 20.94 -30.26
N GLY A 71 -50.84 21.40 -29.03
CA GLY A 71 -49.81 20.88 -28.12
C GLY A 71 -48.39 21.43 -28.33
N GLU A 72 -48.19 22.35 -29.27
CA GLU A 72 -46.91 23.02 -29.52
C GLU A 72 -46.47 23.89 -28.33
N THR A 73 -45.15 23.95 -28.08
CA THR A 73 -44.56 24.85 -27.07
C THR A 73 -44.10 26.15 -27.74
N LEU A 74 -44.68 27.27 -27.32
CA LEU A 74 -44.37 28.59 -27.82
C LEU A 74 -43.47 29.36 -26.85
N LEU A 75 -42.40 29.96 -27.37
CA LEU A 75 -41.54 30.90 -26.66
C LEU A 75 -41.64 32.28 -27.32
N VAL A 76 -42.00 33.30 -26.56
CA VAL A 76 -41.94 34.70 -27.03
C VAL A 76 -40.88 35.42 -26.23
N TYR A 77 -39.86 35.96 -26.89
CA TYR A 77 -38.83 36.77 -26.24
C TYR A 77 -38.99 38.23 -26.64
N LEU A 78 -39.01 39.11 -25.65
CA LEU A 78 -39.19 40.54 -25.82
C LEU A 78 -38.00 41.28 -25.21
N SER A 79 -37.34 42.13 -25.98
CA SER A 79 -36.23 42.97 -25.51
C SER A 79 -36.41 44.42 -25.90
N GLY A 80 -36.18 45.33 -24.96
CA GLY A 80 -36.31 46.77 -25.16
C GLY A 80 -36.62 47.53 -23.87
N HIS A 81 -37.12 48.75 -23.99
CA HIS A 81 -37.59 49.51 -22.84
C HIS A 81 -38.96 49.02 -22.38
N GLY A 82 -39.15 48.93 -21.07
CA GLY A 82 -40.39 48.50 -20.43
C GLY A 82 -40.89 49.54 -19.43
N ILE A 83 -42.20 49.56 -19.20
CA ILE A 83 -42.85 50.38 -18.18
C ILE A 83 -43.85 49.55 -17.37
N HIS A 84 -43.99 49.84 -16.09
CA HIS A 84 -45.00 49.22 -15.23
C HIS A 84 -46.07 50.22 -14.80
N HIS A 85 -47.35 49.91 -14.99
CA HIS A 85 -48.46 50.78 -14.60
C HIS A 85 -49.72 50.01 -14.21
N ASN A 86 -50.31 50.34 -13.05
CA ASN A 86 -51.54 49.73 -12.51
C ASN A 86 -51.55 48.19 -12.51
N GLY A 87 -50.40 47.57 -12.24
CA GLY A 87 -50.27 46.10 -12.21
C GLY A 87 -49.99 45.47 -13.58
N THR A 88 -50.00 46.24 -14.67
CA THR A 88 -49.72 45.77 -16.03
C THR A 88 -48.33 46.23 -16.48
N ASP A 89 -47.58 45.31 -17.09
CA ASP A 89 -46.29 45.59 -17.72
C ASP A 89 -46.49 45.88 -19.21
N TYR A 90 -45.73 46.85 -19.75
CA TYR A 90 -45.78 47.21 -21.16
C TYR A 90 -44.38 47.24 -21.76
N LEU A 91 -44.24 46.79 -23.00
CA LEU A 91 -43.07 47.03 -23.85
C LEU A 91 -43.28 48.34 -24.62
N VAL A 92 -42.24 49.17 -24.73
CA VAL A 92 -42.27 50.43 -25.48
C VAL A 92 -41.89 50.16 -26.94
N PRO A 93 -42.78 50.39 -27.92
CA PRO A 93 -42.46 50.26 -29.34
C PRO A 93 -41.71 51.48 -29.88
N LYS A 94 -41.03 51.33 -31.03
CA LYS A 94 -40.25 52.38 -31.72
C LYS A 94 -41.05 53.68 -31.96
N GLY A 95 -42.37 53.56 -32.18
CA GLY A 95 -43.27 54.68 -32.45
C GLY A 95 -43.86 55.39 -31.23
N ALA A 96 -43.58 54.94 -30.01
CA ALA A 96 -44.11 55.55 -28.79
C ALA A 96 -43.45 56.89 -28.49
N LEU A 97 -44.26 57.91 -28.17
CA LEU A 97 -43.79 59.26 -27.83
C LEU A 97 -44.21 59.59 -26.40
N THR A 98 -43.25 59.78 -25.51
CA THR A 98 -43.39 60.14 -24.09
C THR A 98 -44.24 61.39 -23.87
N ARG A 99 -44.28 62.29 -24.86
CA ARG A 99 -45.09 63.52 -24.85
C ARG A 99 -46.59 63.31 -25.15
N SER A 100 -47.02 62.08 -25.47
CA SER A 100 -48.43 61.73 -25.68
C SER A 100 -49.22 61.85 -24.38
N HIS A 101 -50.41 62.46 -24.43
CA HIS A 101 -51.32 62.55 -23.27
C HIS A 101 -51.74 61.16 -22.76
N ASP A 102 -51.77 60.16 -23.64
CA ASP A 102 -51.90 58.74 -23.28
C ASP A 102 -50.72 57.99 -23.90
N PHE A 103 -49.57 58.02 -23.21
CA PHE A 103 -48.37 57.28 -23.62
C PHE A 103 -48.61 55.77 -23.56
N ARG A 104 -49.34 55.32 -22.54
CA ARG A 104 -49.67 53.91 -22.31
C ARG A 104 -50.49 53.30 -23.45
N SER A 105 -51.47 54.02 -24.00
CA SER A 105 -52.22 53.53 -25.16
C SER A 105 -51.38 53.41 -26.43
N ARG A 106 -50.10 53.83 -26.41
CA ARG A 106 -49.14 53.60 -27.50
C ARG A 106 -48.12 52.52 -27.20
N CYS A 107 -48.09 52.00 -25.98
CA CYS A 107 -47.26 50.86 -25.61
C CYS A 107 -47.99 49.53 -25.86
N LEU A 108 -47.21 48.45 -25.98
CA LEU A 108 -47.72 47.09 -26.11
C LEU A 108 -47.92 46.48 -24.72
N SER A 109 -49.12 46.01 -24.40
CA SER A 109 -49.39 45.30 -23.14
C SER A 109 -48.72 43.93 -23.16
N LEU A 110 -48.03 43.55 -22.08
CA LEU A 110 -47.42 42.21 -21.92
C LEU A 110 -48.39 41.15 -21.37
N ASP A 111 -49.67 41.52 -21.24
CA ASP A 111 -50.76 40.59 -20.95
C ASP A 111 -51.25 39.93 -22.24
N PHE A 112 -50.78 38.70 -22.49
CA PHE A 112 -51.16 37.91 -23.65
C PHE A 112 -52.25 36.88 -23.36
N SER A 113 -52.94 36.97 -22.21
CA SER A 113 -54.04 36.06 -21.84
C SER A 113 -55.06 35.90 -22.97
N HIS A 114 -55.47 37.00 -23.61
CA HIS A 114 -56.42 36.99 -24.72
C HIS A 114 -55.92 36.32 -26.01
N PHE A 115 -54.60 36.29 -26.26
CA PHE A 115 -53.99 35.53 -27.37
C PHE A 115 -53.87 34.05 -26.99
N VAL A 116 -53.45 33.77 -25.75
CA VAL A 116 -53.34 32.41 -25.19
C VAL A 116 -54.68 31.69 -25.16
N GLU A 117 -55.76 32.38 -24.78
CA GLU A 117 -57.14 31.85 -24.77
C GLU A 117 -57.58 31.34 -26.16
N ARG A 118 -57.13 32.00 -27.23
CA ARG A 118 -57.48 31.67 -28.63
C ARG A 118 -56.48 30.72 -29.31
N SER A 119 -55.31 30.49 -28.70
CA SER A 119 -54.28 29.61 -29.24
C SER A 119 -54.57 28.13 -29.00
N ARG A 120 -53.95 27.27 -29.81
CA ARG A 120 -53.97 25.80 -29.67
C ARG A 120 -52.70 25.24 -29.03
N ALA A 121 -51.73 26.10 -28.68
CA ALA A 121 -50.50 25.70 -28.01
C ALA A 121 -50.75 24.98 -26.68
N GLY A 122 -49.86 24.04 -26.32
CA GLY A 122 -49.90 23.34 -25.04
C GLY A 122 -49.20 24.10 -23.92
N HIS A 123 -48.05 24.70 -24.25
CA HIS A 123 -47.21 25.48 -23.33
C HIS A 123 -46.85 26.82 -23.96
N VAL A 124 -46.90 27.91 -23.18
CA VAL A 124 -46.52 29.25 -23.64
C VAL A 124 -45.62 29.90 -22.60
N ALA A 125 -44.40 30.25 -23.00
CA ALA A 125 -43.42 30.94 -22.16
C ALA A 125 -43.04 32.31 -22.76
N VAL A 126 -43.21 33.37 -21.98
CA VAL A 126 -42.93 34.75 -22.40
C VAL A 126 -41.74 35.30 -21.63
N PHE A 127 -40.61 35.50 -22.30
CA PHE A 127 -39.38 36.04 -21.74
C PHE A 127 -39.36 37.55 -21.96
N VAL A 128 -39.16 38.31 -20.88
CA VAL A 128 -39.20 39.77 -20.88
C VAL A 128 -37.88 40.33 -20.37
N ASP A 129 -37.09 40.86 -21.30
CA ASP A 129 -35.81 41.52 -21.09
C ASP A 129 -35.97 43.05 -21.21
N ALA A 130 -36.64 43.63 -20.22
CA ALA A 130 -36.95 45.05 -20.18
C ALA A 130 -36.98 45.58 -18.73
N CYS A 131 -36.62 46.86 -18.54
CA CYS A 131 -36.68 47.54 -17.24
C CYS A 131 -38.14 47.76 -16.77
N ARG A 132 -38.34 47.85 -15.45
CA ARG A 132 -39.66 48.05 -14.82
C ARG A 132 -39.68 49.21 -13.83
N GLU A 133 -39.51 50.45 -14.30
CA GLU A 133 -39.76 51.66 -13.50
C GLU A 133 -41.24 52.09 -13.61
N GLY A 134 -41.83 52.49 -12.46
CA GLY A 134 -43.25 52.81 -12.33
C GLY A 134 -43.54 54.31 -12.40
N ILE A 135 -44.45 54.70 -13.30
CA ILE A 135 -45.20 55.96 -13.18
C ILE A 135 -46.43 55.68 -12.29
N VAL A 136 -46.40 56.17 -11.05
CA VAL A 136 -47.51 56.07 -10.10
C VAL A 136 -48.59 57.10 -10.46
N LEU A 137 -49.73 56.66 -11.00
CA LEU A 137 -50.98 57.45 -10.97
C LEU A 137 -51.97 56.76 -10.03
N LYS A 138 -52.62 57.59 -9.20
CA LYS A 138 -53.47 57.22 -8.06
C LYS A 138 -54.62 56.26 -8.43
N GLU A 139 -54.89 55.34 -7.49
CA GLU A 139 -55.95 54.32 -7.48
C GLU A 139 -57.39 54.86 -7.58
N MET A 140 -58.29 54.03 -8.15
CA MET A 140 -59.64 53.73 -7.60
C MET A 140 -60.30 52.48 -8.27
N ALA A 141 -60.45 51.42 -7.47
CA ALA A 141 -61.58 50.49 -7.27
C ALA A 141 -62.39 49.77 -8.41
N THR A 142 -62.52 48.44 -8.16
CA THR A 142 -63.70 47.50 -8.20
C THR A 142 -64.18 46.76 -9.49
N VAL A 143 -64.02 45.43 -9.41
CA VAL A 143 -64.94 44.28 -9.68
C VAL A 143 -65.50 44.05 -11.10
N ASN A 144 -65.26 42.84 -11.64
CA ASN A 144 -66.32 41.94 -12.11
C ASN A 144 -65.82 40.50 -12.29
N ALA A 145 -66.29 39.61 -11.42
CA ALA A 145 -66.25 38.17 -11.64
C ALA A 145 -67.41 37.81 -12.60
N ALA A 146 -67.07 37.30 -13.78
CA ALA A 146 -68.01 36.63 -14.67
C ALA A 146 -67.71 35.13 -14.63
N GLY A 147 -68.70 34.32 -14.23
CA GLY A 147 -68.58 32.87 -14.10
C GLY A 147 -68.34 32.19 -15.44
N TRP A 148 -67.36 31.29 -15.45
CA TRP A 148 -67.00 30.46 -16.60
C TRP A 148 -67.97 29.29 -16.74
N SER A 149 -68.31 28.91 -17.97
CA SER A 149 -69.11 27.72 -18.27
C SER A 149 -68.29 26.43 -18.14
N ASP A 150 -68.93 25.28 -17.88
CA ASP A 150 -68.27 23.97 -17.71
C ASP A 150 -67.34 23.57 -18.88
N MET A 151 -67.58 24.11 -20.09
CA MET A 151 -66.74 23.88 -21.27
C MET A 151 -65.44 24.70 -21.25
N GLN A 152 -65.42 25.84 -20.56
CA GLN A 152 -64.24 26.69 -20.37
C GLN A 152 -63.35 26.16 -19.22
N VAL A 153 -63.92 25.46 -18.23
CA VAL A 153 -63.16 24.78 -17.16
C VAL A 153 -62.39 23.57 -17.70
N ALA A 154 -62.94 22.84 -18.67
CA ALA A 154 -62.28 21.69 -19.29
C ALA A 154 -61.10 22.05 -20.22
N GLN A 155 -61.08 23.26 -20.81
CA GLN A 155 -59.96 23.73 -21.64
C GLN A 155 -58.86 24.45 -20.84
N ALA A 156 -59.15 24.97 -19.65
CA ALA A 156 -58.19 25.66 -18.80
C ALA A 156 -57.30 24.70 -17.98
N GLY A 157 -57.77 23.50 -17.67
CA GLY A 157 -57.05 22.55 -16.79
C GLY A 157 -55.80 21.88 -17.38
N ALA A 158 -55.45 22.14 -18.65
CA ALA A 158 -54.38 21.42 -19.35
C ALA A 158 -53.38 22.34 -20.09
N ARG A 159 -53.40 23.64 -19.83
CA ARG A 159 -52.53 24.63 -20.52
C ARG A 159 -51.62 25.31 -19.53
N HIS A 160 -50.34 25.35 -19.85
CA HIS A 160 -49.32 25.96 -19.00
C HIS A 160 -48.87 27.29 -19.60
N TYR A 161 -49.10 28.40 -18.89
CA TYR A 161 -48.67 29.76 -19.28
C TYR A 161 -47.73 30.35 -18.23
N CYS A 162 -46.63 30.95 -18.69
CA CYS A 162 -45.67 31.62 -17.80
C CYS A 162 -45.02 32.85 -18.42
N HIS A 163 -44.57 33.76 -17.55
CA HIS A 163 -43.67 34.85 -17.85
C HIS A 163 -42.36 34.68 -17.09
N VAL A 164 -41.23 34.87 -17.77
CA VAL A 164 -39.89 34.90 -17.21
C VAL A 164 -39.33 36.30 -17.38
N TYR A 165 -39.13 37.02 -16.29
CA TYR A 165 -38.65 38.40 -16.29
C TYR A 165 -37.16 38.45 -15.93
N ALA A 166 -36.41 39.30 -16.63
CA ALA A 166 -34.99 39.55 -16.40
C ALA A 166 -34.65 40.14 -15.02
N CYS A 167 -35.62 40.81 -14.38
CA CYS A 167 -35.44 41.45 -13.07
C CYS A 167 -36.75 41.48 -12.24
N SER A 168 -36.62 41.68 -10.93
CA SER A 168 -37.77 41.82 -10.01
C SER A 168 -38.33 43.25 -9.99
N PRO A 169 -39.58 43.48 -9.52
CA PRO A 169 -40.15 44.83 -9.47
C PRO A 169 -39.27 45.79 -8.65
N GLY A 170 -38.92 46.93 -9.22
CA GLY A 170 -38.01 47.90 -8.61
C GLY A 170 -36.52 47.69 -8.95
N GLU A 171 -36.18 46.62 -9.67
CA GLU A 171 -34.85 46.39 -10.24
C GLU A 171 -34.80 46.80 -11.73
N ARG A 172 -33.58 46.86 -12.28
CA ARG A 172 -33.33 47.16 -13.70
C ARG A 172 -32.79 45.92 -14.39
N ALA A 173 -33.30 45.62 -15.59
CA ALA A 173 -32.65 44.69 -16.51
C ALA A 173 -31.37 45.37 -17.04
N ARG A 174 -30.22 44.71 -16.88
CA ARG A 174 -28.90 45.33 -17.11
C ARG A 174 -28.26 44.83 -18.40
N TYR A 175 -27.49 45.71 -19.02
CA TYR A 175 -26.56 45.39 -20.09
C TYR A 175 -25.15 45.85 -19.69
N THR A 176 -24.14 45.23 -20.28
CA THR A 176 -22.72 45.50 -20.00
C THR A 176 -21.90 45.49 -21.28
N THR A 177 -20.68 46.03 -21.23
CA THR A 177 -19.74 46.05 -22.34
C THR A 177 -18.52 45.20 -22.00
N ALA A 178 -18.26 44.17 -22.82
CA ALA A 178 -17.07 43.33 -22.74
C ALA A 178 -16.26 43.45 -24.04
N GLY A 179 -15.05 43.99 -23.96
CA GLY A 179 -14.26 44.30 -25.15
C GLY A 179 -14.96 45.34 -26.03
N ASN A 180 -15.24 44.99 -27.29
CA ASN A 180 -15.93 45.84 -28.26
C ASN A 180 -17.43 45.52 -28.42
N SER A 181 -17.98 44.59 -27.63
CA SER A 181 -19.38 44.17 -27.71
C SER A 181 -20.14 44.60 -26.45
N THR A 182 -21.34 45.13 -26.64
CA THR A 182 -22.30 45.43 -25.56
C THR A 182 -23.45 44.43 -25.67
N PHE A 183 -23.97 43.90 -24.56
CA PHE A 183 -25.03 42.89 -24.55
C PHE A 183 -25.86 42.94 -23.25
N SER A 184 -27.10 42.46 -23.30
CA SER A 184 -27.92 42.25 -22.09
C SER A 184 -27.42 41.07 -21.27
N ILE A 185 -27.34 41.23 -19.95
CA ILE A 185 -26.94 40.15 -19.04
C ILE A 185 -27.94 39.00 -19.12
N PHE A 186 -29.23 39.29 -19.31
CA PHE A 186 -30.26 38.27 -19.35
C PHE A 186 -30.24 37.49 -20.67
N SER A 187 -30.12 38.17 -21.81
CA SER A 187 -30.01 37.51 -23.13
C SER A 187 -28.78 36.61 -23.19
N ARG A 188 -27.62 37.09 -22.73
CA ARG A 188 -26.36 36.33 -22.68
C ARG A 188 -26.42 35.13 -21.73
N ALA A 189 -27.01 35.32 -20.55
CA ALA A 189 -27.23 34.22 -19.61
C ALA A 189 -28.14 33.15 -20.23
N LEU A 190 -29.22 33.57 -20.91
CA LEU A 190 -30.15 32.65 -21.57
C LEU A 190 -29.46 31.89 -22.70
N SER A 191 -28.75 32.57 -23.60
CA SER A 191 -27.98 31.92 -24.66
C SER A 191 -26.98 30.90 -24.12
N THR A 192 -26.26 31.24 -23.04
CA THR A 192 -25.29 30.33 -22.40
C THR A 192 -25.96 29.06 -21.84
N VAL A 193 -27.10 29.22 -21.18
CA VAL A 193 -27.87 28.11 -20.60
C VAL A 193 -28.52 27.25 -21.68
N VAL A 194 -28.97 27.86 -22.78
CA VAL A 194 -29.61 27.19 -23.91
C VAL A 194 -28.62 26.41 -24.77
N VAL A 195 -27.41 26.93 -25.02
CA VAL A 195 -26.40 26.24 -25.85
C VAL A 195 -25.82 24.99 -25.15
N ASN A 196 -25.88 24.91 -23.83
CA ASN A 196 -25.39 23.74 -23.09
C ASN A 196 -26.29 22.51 -23.35
N ASP A 197 -25.74 21.44 -23.95
CA ASP A 197 -26.46 20.18 -24.20
C ASP A 197 -26.99 19.49 -22.92
N ALA A 198 -26.33 19.73 -21.79
CA ALA A 198 -26.75 19.29 -20.44
C ALA A 198 -27.58 20.37 -19.68
N GLY A 199 -28.01 21.42 -20.39
CA GLY A 199 -28.81 22.52 -19.86
C GLY A 199 -30.24 22.09 -19.46
N PRO A 200 -31.08 23.05 -19.06
CA PRO A 200 -32.36 22.77 -18.43
C PRO A 200 -33.36 22.20 -19.43
N SER A 201 -34.23 21.32 -18.94
CA SER A 201 -35.37 20.75 -19.67
C SER A 201 -36.69 21.41 -19.24
N THR A 202 -36.85 21.66 -17.94
CA THR A 202 -38.06 22.26 -17.35
C THR A 202 -37.87 23.74 -17.01
N LEU A 203 -38.98 24.44 -16.80
CA LEU A 203 -38.99 25.85 -16.37
C LEU A 203 -38.32 26.05 -15.00
N SER A 204 -38.36 25.03 -14.13
CA SER A 204 -37.74 25.07 -12.79
C SER A 204 -36.22 25.08 -12.90
N GLU A 205 -35.68 24.10 -13.63
CA GLU A 205 -34.25 24.00 -13.92
C GLU A 205 -33.76 25.24 -14.66
N LEU A 206 -34.55 25.74 -15.61
CA LEU A 206 -34.22 26.95 -16.36
C LEU A 206 -34.08 28.15 -15.44
N LYS A 207 -35.03 28.37 -14.52
CA LYS A 207 -34.97 29.48 -13.58
C LYS A 207 -33.70 29.43 -12.72
N GLU A 208 -33.35 28.26 -12.19
CA GLU A 208 -32.18 28.11 -11.33
C GLU A 208 -30.87 28.35 -12.10
N GLN A 209 -30.70 27.69 -13.25
CA GLN A 209 -29.49 27.82 -14.06
C GLN A 209 -29.34 29.23 -14.64
N LEU A 210 -30.46 29.85 -15.04
CA LEU A 210 -30.46 31.23 -15.55
C LEU A 210 -30.07 32.22 -14.45
N GLN A 211 -30.49 31.99 -13.19
CA GLN A 211 -30.04 32.82 -12.06
C GLN A 211 -28.55 32.64 -11.77
N ILE A 212 -28.02 31.41 -11.81
CA ILE A 212 -26.60 31.15 -11.63
C ILE A 212 -25.77 31.85 -12.72
N ALA A 213 -26.19 31.73 -13.99
CA ALA A 213 -25.51 32.37 -15.11
C ALA A 213 -25.56 33.91 -15.03
N ALA A 214 -26.71 34.49 -14.65
CA ALA A 214 -26.84 35.93 -14.44
C ALA A 214 -26.00 36.42 -13.24
N ASP A 215 -25.94 35.67 -12.14
CA ASP A 215 -25.12 35.98 -10.97
C ASP A 215 -23.62 35.97 -11.33
N ALA A 216 -23.19 35.00 -12.16
CA ALA A 216 -21.81 34.93 -12.65
C ALA A 216 -21.46 36.14 -13.53
N LEU A 217 -22.31 36.49 -14.51
CA LEU A 217 -22.08 37.63 -15.40
C LEU A 217 -22.13 38.98 -14.65
N THR A 218 -23.03 39.13 -13.68
CA THR A 218 -23.07 40.35 -12.86
C THR A 218 -21.83 40.49 -11.98
N ALA A 219 -21.33 39.39 -11.42
CA ALA A 219 -20.08 39.37 -10.65
C ALA A 219 -18.85 39.68 -11.52
N GLU A 220 -18.74 39.04 -12.69
CA GLU A 220 -17.64 39.24 -13.65
C GLU A 220 -17.53 40.70 -14.10
N HIS A 221 -18.67 41.34 -14.41
CA HIS A 221 -18.70 42.71 -14.92
C HIS A 221 -18.96 43.78 -13.84
N SER A 222 -18.85 43.42 -12.55
CA SER A 222 -19.06 44.35 -11.42
C SER A 222 -20.40 45.11 -11.48
N CYS A 223 -21.43 44.46 -12.03
CA CYS A 223 -22.78 44.99 -12.08
C CYS A 223 -23.55 44.58 -10.81
N PRO A 224 -24.46 45.43 -10.27
CA PRO A 224 -25.33 44.99 -9.19
C PRO A 224 -26.20 43.81 -9.63
N ARG A 225 -26.37 42.83 -8.75
CA ARG A 225 -27.17 41.62 -8.98
C ARG A 225 -28.58 41.96 -9.48
N GLN A 226 -29.08 41.19 -10.45
CA GLN A 226 -30.47 41.23 -10.91
C GLN A 226 -31.16 39.89 -10.60
N GLN A 227 -32.37 39.93 -10.06
CA GLN A 227 -33.09 38.72 -9.66
C GLN A 227 -34.13 38.31 -10.71
N ILE A 228 -33.94 37.14 -11.31
CA ILE A 228 -34.85 36.56 -12.30
C ILE A 228 -36.14 36.11 -11.63
N ARG A 229 -37.26 36.48 -12.24
CA ARG A 229 -38.59 36.20 -11.70
C ARG A 229 -39.41 35.41 -12.71
N VAL A 230 -39.94 34.27 -12.26
CA VAL A 230 -40.93 33.49 -13.03
C VAL A 230 -42.32 33.72 -12.41
N ARG A 231 -43.31 34.05 -13.25
CA ARG A 231 -44.73 34.04 -12.91
C ARG A 231 -45.41 32.97 -13.75
N THR A 232 -46.16 32.08 -13.13
CA THR A 232 -46.91 31.04 -13.84
C THR A 232 -48.21 30.77 -13.11
N GLU A 233 -49.21 30.30 -13.85
CA GLU A 233 -50.51 29.87 -13.33
C GLU A 233 -50.53 28.37 -12.98
N THR A 234 -49.46 27.63 -13.29
CA THR A 234 -49.32 26.17 -13.12
C THR A 234 -48.06 25.79 -12.32
N GLU A 235 -47.94 24.55 -11.87
CA GLU A 235 -46.70 24.07 -11.23
C GLU A 235 -45.51 24.12 -12.22
N ILE A 236 -44.37 24.64 -11.75
CA ILE A 236 -43.18 24.95 -12.57
C ILE A 236 -42.44 23.67 -13.01
N GLU A 237 -42.63 22.57 -12.28
CA GLU A 237 -41.90 21.30 -12.43
C GLU A 237 -42.33 20.53 -13.69
N ASP A 238 -43.60 20.63 -14.10
CA ASP A 238 -44.14 19.94 -15.28
C ASP A 238 -44.04 20.77 -16.59
N PHE A 239 -43.56 22.01 -16.53
CA PHE A 239 -43.46 22.89 -17.69
C PHE A 239 -42.15 22.61 -18.46
N VAL A 240 -42.24 21.83 -19.55
CA VAL A 240 -41.09 21.55 -20.44
C VAL A 240 -40.83 22.74 -21.37
N VAL A 241 -39.67 23.39 -21.23
CA VAL A 241 -39.26 24.53 -22.06
C VAL A 241 -38.28 24.10 -23.16
N PHE A 242 -37.48 23.05 -22.95
CA PHE A 242 -36.55 22.53 -23.94
C PHE A 242 -36.64 21.01 -24.02
N LYS A 243 -36.73 20.48 -25.24
CA LYS A 243 -36.61 19.04 -25.48
C LYS A 243 -35.16 18.63 -25.46
N ARG A 244 -34.64 18.38 -24.26
CA ARG A 244 -33.36 17.69 -24.07
C ARG A 244 -33.57 16.19 -24.26
N PRO A 245 -32.54 15.43 -24.69
CA PRO A 245 -32.63 13.98 -24.73
C PRO A 245 -33.17 13.46 -23.39
N ASP A 246 -34.21 12.63 -23.50
CA ASP A 246 -35.05 12.19 -22.41
C ASP A 246 -34.20 11.70 -21.24
N ARG A 247 -34.27 12.39 -20.10
CA ARG A 247 -33.70 11.90 -18.84
C ARG A 247 -34.57 10.79 -18.20
N THR A 248 -35.50 10.22 -18.96
CA THR A 248 -36.38 9.11 -18.55
C THR A 248 -36.66 8.19 -19.74
N ALA A 249 -36.15 6.96 -19.92
CA ALA A 249 -35.27 6.03 -19.19
C ALA A 249 -34.67 5.03 -20.26
N PRO A 250 -33.58 4.28 -20.02
CA PRO A 250 -33.43 3.37 -18.89
C PRO A 250 -32.29 3.80 -17.97
N GLY A 251 -32.72 4.36 -16.85
CA GLY A 251 -31.95 4.66 -15.66
C GLY A 251 -33.00 5.16 -14.69
N THR A 252 -33.45 4.29 -13.79
CA THR A 252 -34.28 4.70 -12.67
C THR A 252 -33.66 5.93 -12.01
N ALA A 253 -34.46 6.85 -11.48
CA ALA A 253 -33.97 7.78 -10.47
C ALA A 253 -33.13 6.95 -9.47
N GLY A 254 -31.81 7.15 -9.47
CA GLY A 254 -30.85 6.27 -8.77
C GLY A 254 -29.85 5.46 -9.63
N GLU A 255 -29.76 5.61 -10.95
CA GLU A 255 -28.68 4.96 -11.74
C GLU A 255 -27.32 5.66 -11.55
N HIS A 256 -26.33 4.90 -11.10
CA HIS A 256 -25.01 5.40 -10.70
C HIS A 256 -24.19 5.95 -11.90
N VAL A 257 -23.41 7.01 -11.67
CA VAL A 257 -22.58 7.68 -12.71
C VAL A 257 -21.63 6.73 -13.44
N TRP A 258 -21.11 5.72 -12.75
CA TRP A 258 -20.25 4.69 -13.35
C TRP A 258 -20.98 3.88 -14.44
N VAL A 259 -22.26 3.56 -14.23
CA VAL A 259 -23.05 2.78 -15.20
C VAL A 259 -23.23 3.58 -16.49
N THR A 260 -23.50 4.88 -16.36
CA THR A 260 -23.60 5.79 -17.51
C THR A 260 -22.26 5.91 -18.24
N ALA A 261 -21.16 6.08 -17.49
CA ALA A 261 -19.82 6.17 -18.05
C ALA A 261 -19.41 4.90 -18.81
N ALA A 262 -19.68 3.72 -18.24
CA ALA A 262 -19.39 2.43 -18.89
C ALA A 262 -20.24 2.21 -20.15
N ARG A 263 -21.53 2.52 -20.09
CA ARG A 263 -22.45 2.39 -21.24
C ARG A 263 -22.02 3.26 -22.41
N ASN A 264 -21.56 4.48 -22.15
CA ASN A 264 -21.26 5.49 -23.18
C ASN A 264 -19.77 5.61 -23.53
N HIS A 265 -18.94 4.69 -23.05
CA HIS A 265 -17.49 4.79 -23.18
C HIS A 265 -17.02 4.76 -24.65
N PRO A 266 -16.01 5.57 -25.05
CA PRO A 266 -15.53 5.63 -26.44
C PRO A 266 -14.97 4.31 -26.98
N ALA A 267 -14.49 3.40 -26.13
CA ALA A 267 -13.93 2.11 -26.55
C ALA A 267 -14.89 1.30 -27.42
N TRP A 268 -16.20 1.38 -27.16
CA TRP A 268 -17.22 0.67 -27.93
C TRP A 268 -17.24 1.09 -29.41
N LYS A 269 -16.89 2.34 -29.73
CA LYS A 269 -16.81 2.83 -31.12
C LYS A 269 -15.63 2.24 -31.88
N HIS A 270 -14.53 1.90 -31.18
CA HIS A 270 -13.33 1.32 -31.77
C HIS A 270 -13.41 -0.20 -31.93
N ALA A 271 -14.35 -0.86 -31.25
CA ALA A 271 -14.62 -2.29 -31.42
C ALA A 271 -15.50 -2.61 -32.65
N GLY A 272 -16.39 -1.68 -33.03
CA GLY A 272 -17.39 -1.89 -34.07
C GLY A 272 -18.50 -2.88 -33.68
N ASP A 273 -19.45 -3.12 -34.59
CA ASP A 273 -20.60 -4.01 -34.38
C ASP A 273 -20.28 -5.48 -34.75
N GLY A 274 -19.21 -6.03 -34.16
CA GLY A 274 -18.78 -7.42 -34.38
C GLY A 274 -19.60 -8.46 -33.59
N PRO A 275 -19.40 -9.77 -33.87
CA PRO A 275 -20.01 -10.86 -33.10
C PRO A 275 -19.74 -10.71 -31.59
N GLY A 276 -20.78 -10.86 -30.76
CA GLY A 276 -20.69 -10.72 -29.31
C GLY A 276 -20.58 -9.29 -28.77
N ALA A 277 -20.54 -8.24 -29.61
CA ALA A 277 -20.36 -6.86 -29.14
C ALA A 277 -21.52 -6.35 -28.25
N GLY A 278 -22.77 -6.66 -28.60
CA GLY A 278 -23.94 -6.32 -27.79
C GLY A 278 -23.92 -7.02 -26.44
N ALA A 279 -23.73 -8.35 -26.44
CA ALA A 279 -23.65 -9.16 -25.23
C ALA A 279 -22.51 -8.69 -24.29
N MET A 280 -21.36 -8.35 -24.86
CA MET A 280 -20.21 -7.86 -24.09
C MET A 280 -20.49 -6.50 -23.45
N ARG A 281 -21.12 -5.58 -24.18
CA ARG A 281 -21.50 -4.26 -23.66
C ARG A 281 -22.55 -4.38 -22.56
N GLU A 282 -23.55 -5.23 -22.73
CA GLU A 282 -24.57 -5.51 -21.70
C GLU A 282 -23.94 -6.12 -20.44
N ALA A 283 -23.07 -7.12 -20.60
CA ALA A 283 -22.35 -7.75 -19.48
C ALA A 283 -21.50 -6.74 -18.71
N VAL A 284 -20.73 -5.88 -19.39
CA VAL A 284 -19.93 -4.84 -18.73
C VAL A 284 -20.81 -3.84 -17.99
N VAL A 285 -21.91 -3.39 -18.58
CA VAL A 285 -22.83 -2.46 -17.92
C VAL A 285 -23.45 -3.09 -16.68
N ALA A 286 -23.80 -4.38 -16.73
CA ALA A 286 -24.32 -5.13 -15.59
C ALA A 286 -23.28 -5.26 -14.47
N ILE A 287 -22.04 -5.65 -14.80
CA ILE A 287 -20.92 -5.72 -13.83
C ILE A 287 -20.71 -4.34 -13.18
N VAL A 288 -20.65 -3.27 -13.99
CA VAL A 288 -20.42 -1.92 -13.48
C VAL A 288 -21.56 -1.48 -12.57
N ALA A 289 -22.82 -1.81 -12.88
CA ALA A 289 -23.96 -1.54 -12.01
C ALA A 289 -23.87 -2.29 -10.68
N GLN A 290 -23.46 -3.56 -10.72
CA GLN A 290 -23.25 -4.36 -9.52
C GLN A 290 -22.15 -3.77 -8.64
N VAL A 291 -20.97 -3.50 -9.17
CA VAL A 291 -19.85 -2.98 -8.37
C VAL A 291 -20.09 -1.54 -7.92
N ALA A 292 -20.80 -0.72 -8.69
CA ALA A 292 -21.23 0.61 -8.26
C ALA A 292 -22.11 0.57 -7.00
N SER A 293 -23.05 -0.37 -6.91
CA SER A 293 -23.89 -0.52 -5.71
C SER A 293 -23.09 -0.89 -4.45
N HIS A 294 -21.99 -1.63 -4.63
CA HIS A 294 -21.06 -1.98 -3.55
C HIS A 294 -20.11 -0.82 -3.21
N ALA A 295 -19.72 -0.03 -4.21
CA ALA A 295 -18.78 1.08 -4.05
C ALA A 295 -19.32 2.17 -3.10
N ASP A 296 -20.59 2.55 -3.24
CA ASP A 296 -21.25 3.53 -2.35
C ASP A 296 -21.22 3.06 -0.88
N PHE A 297 -21.49 1.77 -0.65
CA PHE A 297 -21.47 1.17 0.68
C PHE A 297 -20.06 1.13 1.27
N ASP A 298 -19.07 0.72 0.47
CA ASP A 298 -17.68 0.65 0.91
C ASP A 298 -17.11 2.04 1.19
N GLU A 299 -17.46 3.03 0.36
CA GLU A 299 -17.07 4.42 0.57
C GLU A 299 -17.61 4.98 1.89
N ALA A 300 -18.87 4.69 2.24
CA ALA A 300 -19.45 5.10 3.52
C ALA A 300 -18.70 4.50 4.72
N ARG A 301 -18.20 3.26 4.61
CA ARG A 301 -17.41 2.60 5.67
C ARG A 301 -15.97 3.10 5.77
N LEU A 302 -15.42 3.63 4.67
CA LEU A 302 -14.06 4.17 4.59
C LEU A 302 -14.01 5.70 4.74
N VAL A 303 -15.04 6.31 5.35
CA VAL A 303 -15.09 7.76 5.56
C VAL A 303 -13.89 8.30 6.36
N GLY A 304 -13.36 7.50 7.29
CA GLY A 304 -12.19 7.82 8.10
C GLY A 304 -10.86 7.74 7.34
N ASP A 305 -10.84 7.19 6.13
CA ASP A 305 -9.63 7.02 5.34
C ASP A 305 -9.34 8.26 4.48
N PRO A 306 -8.30 9.04 4.80
CA PRO A 306 -8.00 10.27 4.07
C PRO A 306 -7.19 10.02 2.79
N TRP A 307 -6.84 8.77 2.46
CA TRP A 307 -6.13 8.38 1.23
C TRP A 307 -7.03 7.73 0.19
N ARG A 308 -8.34 7.70 0.44
CA ARG A 308 -9.32 7.11 -0.48
C ARG A 308 -9.21 7.73 -1.88
N PRO A 309 -9.24 6.94 -2.96
CA PRO A 309 -9.12 7.44 -4.32
C PRO A 309 -10.44 8.09 -4.81
N ILE A 310 -10.75 9.28 -4.30
CA ILE A 310 -11.96 10.06 -4.63
C ILE A 310 -11.98 10.38 -6.14
N ASP A 311 -13.11 10.14 -6.80
CA ASP A 311 -13.36 10.30 -8.25
C ASP A 311 -12.34 9.61 -9.17
N PHE A 312 -11.57 8.64 -8.66
CA PHE A 312 -10.45 8.07 -9.41
C PHE A 312 -10.92 7.21 -10.58
N ALA A 313 -12.01 6.44 -10.41
CA ALA A 313 -12.56 5.62 -11.48
C ALA A 313 -13.00 6.49 -12.67
N GLU A 314 -13.66 7.61 -12.39
CA GLU A 314 -14.11 8.61 -13.36
C GLU A 314 -12.94 9.30 -14.07
N ARG A 315 -11.91 9.69 -13.31
CA ARG A 315 -10.69 10.25 -13.92
C ARG A 315 -10.01 9.23 -14.81
N MET A 316 -9.83 8.00 -14.33
CA MET A 316 -9.13 6.94 -15.05
C MET A 316 -9.88 6.52 -16.32
N THR A 317 -11.19 6.25 -16.25
CA THR A 317 -12.01 5.95 -17.43
C THR A 317 -12.01 7.12 -18.42
N GLY A 318 -12.04 8.37 -17.92
CA GLY A 318 -11.88 9.56 -18.76
C GLY A 318 -10.52 9.62 -19.47
N ARG A 319 -9.42 9.22 -18.80
CA ARG A 319 -8.09 9.13 -19.42
C ARG A 319 -8.02 8.02 -20.47
N VAL A 320 -8.61 6.86 -20.22
CA VAL A 320 -8.74 5.79 -21.23
C VAL A 320 -9.50 6.33 -22.45
N GLY A 321 -10.68 6.92 -22.25
CA GLY A 321 -11.47 7.52 -23.33
C GLY A 321 -10.70 8.58 -24.12
N TRP A 322 -9.93 9.44 -23.46
CA TRP A 322 -9.08 10.44 -24.12
C TRP A 322 -7.95 9.81 -24.93
N LEU A 323 -7.27 8.77 -24.41
CA LEU A 323 -6.22 8.06 -25.15
C LEU A 323 -6.78 7.48 -26.46
N LEU A 324 -7.91 6.78 -26.38
CA LEU A 324 -8.53 6.12 -27.53
C LEU A 324 -9.04 7.14 -28.57
N SER A 325 -9.62 8.26 -28.13
CA SER A 325 -10.29 9.21 -29.02
C SER A 325 -9.44 10.36 -29.54
N LYS A 326 -8.35 10.74 -28.85
CA LYS A 326 -7.57 11.95 -29.15
C LYS A 326 -6.07 11.72 -29.31
N VAL A 327 -5.53 10.61 -28.82
CA VAL A 327 -4.09 10.34 -28.85
C VAL A 327 -3.74 9.29 -29.89
N LEU A 328 -4.39 8.12 -29.78
CA LEU A 328 -4.11 7.00 -30.67
C LEU A 328 -4.78 7.21 -32.03
N ASN A 329 -4.12 6.77 -33.10
CA ASN A 329 -4.70 6.81 -34.43
C ASN A 329 -5.79 5.74 -34.57
N SER A 330 -7.03 6.16 -34.84
CA SER A 330 -8.18 5.27 -35.02
C SER A 330 -8.02 4.27 -36.18
N GLU A 331 -7.24 4.59 -37.20
CA GLU A 331 -6.98 3.68 -38.33
C GLU A 331 -6.03 2.54 -37.95
N LYS A 332 -5.13 2.78 -36.98
CA LYS A 332 -4.22 1.75 -36.45
C LYS A 332 -4.86 0.96 -35.31
N LEU A 333 -5.81 1.57 -34.61
CA LEU A 333 -6.45 1.04 -33.41
C LEU A 333 -7.79 0.37 -33.75
N ALA A 334 -7.73 -0.91 -34.11
CA ALA A 334 -8.88 -1.80 -34.12
C ALA A 334 -8.91 -2.58 -32.81
N LEU A 335 -9.99 -2.46 -32.03
CA LEU A 335 -10.19 -3.24 -30.81
C LEU A 335 -11.12 -4.43 -31.07
N SER A 336 -10.94 -5.54 -30.37
CA SER A 336 -12.01 -6.53 -30.26
C SER A 336 -13.06 -6.08 -29.23
N PRO A 337 -14.31 -6.56 -29.31
CA PRO A 337 -15.31 -6.32 -28.26
C PRO A 337 -14.81 -6.70 -26.86
N ALA A 338 -14.06 -7.80 -26.72
CA ALA A 338 -13.44 -8.22 -25.47
C ALA A 338 -12.36 -7.23 -24.96
N GLU A 339 -11.51 -6.69 -25.84
CA GLU A 339 -10.53 -5.67 -25.46
C GLU A 339 -11.22 -4.37 -25.01
N ALA A 340 -12.26 -3.93 -25.73
CA ALA A 340 -13.05 -2.76 -25.35
C ALA A 340 -13.72 -2.96 -23.99
N ALA A 341 -14.24 -4.15 -23.72
CA ALA A 341 -14.84 -4.50 -22.43
C ALA A 341 -13.87 -4.37 -21.26
N LEU A 342 -12.67 -4.92 -21.40
CA LEU A 342 -11.63 -4.84 -20.37
C LEU A 342 -11.18 -3.38 -20.13
N LEU A 343 -11.01 -2.59 -21.19
CA LEU A 343 -10.66 -1.16 -21.07
C LEU A 343 -11.75 -0.34 -20.34
N VAL A 344 -13.01 -0.75 -20.46
CA VAL A 344 -14.15 -0.07 -19.83
C VAL A 344 -14.32 -0.48 -18.37
N VAL A 345 -14.23 -1.78 -18.07
CA VAL A 345 -14.60 -2.34 -16.77
C VAL A 345 -13.49 -2.19 -15.72
N VAL A 346 -12.23 -2.30 -16.12
CA VAL A 346 -11.08 -2.34 -15.20
C VAL A 346 -10.95 -1.11 -14.30
N PRO A 347 -11.15 0.15 -14.77
CA PRO A 347 -11.10 1.32 -13.88
C PRO A 347 -12.07 1.25 -12.68
N PHE A 348 -13.28 0.72 -12.89
CA PHE A 348 -14.29 0.57 -11.85
C PHE A 348 -13.97 -0.60 -10.92
N LEU A 349 -13.52 -1.73 -11.48
CA LEU A 349 -13.07 -2.87 -10.69
C LEU A 349 -11.87 -2.53 -9.82
N TYR A 350 -10.93 -1.72 -10.30
CA TYR A 350 -9.76 -1.29 -9.54
C TYR A 350 -10.15 -0.55 -8.25
N VAL A 351 -11.00 0.47 -8.36
CA VAL A 351 -11.47 1.22 -7.18
C VAL A 351 -12.31 0.35 -6.26
N SER A 352 -13.20 -0.48 -6.82
CA SER A 352 -14.07 -1.36 -6.02
C SER A 352 -13.26 -2.41 -5.26
N CYS A 353 -12.30 -3.07 -5.92
CA CYS A 353 -11.44 -4.07 -5.27
C CYS A 353 -10.57 -3.45 -4.19
N THR A 354 -9.96 -2.30 -4.45
CA THR A 354 -9.08 -1.63 -3.46
C THR A 354 -9.87 -1.17 -2.23
N ASN A 355 -11.08 -0.64 -2.40
CA ASN A 355 -11.93 -0.24 -1.28
C ASN A 355 -12.53 -1.45 -0.55
N ARG A 356 -13.03 -2.48 -1.25
CA ARG A 356 -13.56 -3.70 -0.63
C ARG A 356 -12.50 -4.42 0.20
N ALA A 357 -11.28 -4.55 -0.34
CA ALA A 357 -10.12 -5.07 0.39
C ALA A 357 -9.87 -4.32 1.70
N ALA A 358 -9.98 -2.99 1.68
CA ALA A 358 -9.84 -2.17 2.88
C ALA A 358 -10.99 -2.37 3.88
N VAL A 359 -12.23 -2.48 3.39
CA VAL A 359 -13.42 -2.72 4.21
C VAL A 359 -13.39 -4.08 4.92
N GLU A 360 -12.99 -5.14 4.21
CA GLU A 360 -12.86 -6.48 4.76
C GLU A 360 -11.77 -6.56 5.83
N ALA A 361 -10.69 -5.79 5.66
CA ALA A 361 -9.56 -5.76 6.57
C ALA A 361 -9.67 -4.76 7.72
N LEU A 362 -10.82 -4.06 7.88
CA LEU A 362 -11.03 -3.11 8.99
C LEU A 362 -10.87 -3.74 10.38
N GLY A 363 -11.07 -5.07 10.49
CA GLY A 363 -10.81 -5.82 11.71
C GLY A 363 -9.34 -5.82 12.17
N ALA A 364 -8.41 -5.37 11.32
CA ALA A 364 -7.02 -5.16 11.68
C ALA A 364 -6.78 -3.87 12.49
N GLU A 365 -7.82 -3.06 12.75
CA GLU A 365 -7.75 -1.80 13.51
C GLU A 365 -6.72 -0.81 12.92
N PRO A 366 -6.98 -0.22 11.74
CA PRO A 366 -5.99 0.57 11.00
C PRO A 366 -5.44 1.78 11.77
N GLU A 367 -6.25 2.41 12.64
CA GLU A 367 -5.83 3.58 13.43
C GLU A 367 -5.00 3.21 14.68
N ASN A 368 -5.00 1.93 15.07
CA ASN A 368 -4.23 1.44 16.21
C ASN A 368 -2.85 0.95 15.76
N LEU A 369 -1.81 1.76 15.99
CA LEU A 369 -0.42 1.39 15.72
C LEU A 369 0.32 0.80 16.95
N GLY A 370 -0.41 0.40 17.99
CA GLY A 370 0.12 -0.26 19.18
C GLY A 370 0.14 -1.79 19.07
N HIS A 371 0.86 -2.46 19.97
CA HIS A 371 0.83 -3.92 20.07
C HIS A 371 -0.45 -4.41 20.75
N VAL A 372 -1.09 -5.44 20.20
CA VAL A 372 -2.24 -6.13 20.80
C VAL A 372 -1.78 -7.49 21.35
N GLU A 373 -2.05 -7.78 22.63
CA GLU A 373 -1.58 -9.03 23.29
C GLU A 373 -2.12 -10.32 22.64
N ARG A 374 -3.32 -10.26 22.05
CA ARG A 374 -3.99 -11.42 21.40
C ARG A 374 -4.55 -11.00 20.04
N PRO A 375 -3.69 -10.77 19.04
CA PRO A 375 -4.12 -10.28 17.75
C PRO A 375 -4.80 -11.40 16.94
N THR A 376 -5.79 -11.05 16.13
CA THR A 376 -6.25 -11.93 15.05
C THR A 376 -5.09 -12.18 14.06
N PRO A 377 -5.10 -13.25 13.25
CA PRO A 377 -4.04 -13.49 12.27
C PRO A 377 -3.83 -12.30 11.32
N GLU A 378 -4.92 -11.64 10.94
CA GLU A 378 -4.89 -10.44 10.12
C GLU A 378 -4.26 -9.25 10.84
N ARG A 379 -4.66 -8.99 12.10
CA ARG A 379 -4.04 -7.95 12.93
C ARG A 379 -2.54 -8.20 13.14
N ALA A 380 -2.15 -9.44 13.42
CA ALA A 380 -0.74 -9.81 13.61
C ALA A 380 0.10 -9.54 12.37
N SER A 381 -0.46 -9.82 11.18
CA SER A 381 0.19 -9.51 9.90
C SER A 381 0.36 -7.99 9.69
N TYR A 382 -0.65 -7.19 10.03
CA TYR A 382 -0.56 -5.73 9.95
C TYR A 382 0.45 -5.15 10.96
N GLU A 383 0.49 -5.66 12.20
CA GLU A 383 1.50 -5.27 13.21
C GLU A 383 2.93 -5.56 12.74
N GLN A 384 3.15 -6.75 12.18
CA GLN A 384 4.44 -7.11 11.61
C GLN A 384 4.84 -6.14 10.48
N PHE A 385 3.87 -5.72 9.66
CA PHE A 385 4.12 -4.76 8.58
C PHE A 385 4.49 -3.38 9.11
N PHE A 386 3.68 -2.74 9.96
CA PHE A 386 3.97 -1.37 10.39
C PHE A 386 5.19 -1.28 11.31
N THR A 387 5.57 -2.37 12.00
CA THR A 387 6.81 -2.44 12.79
C THR A 387 8.07 -2.26 11.93
N SER A 388 7.99 -2.55 10.62
CA SER A 388 9.07 -2.25 9.67
C SER A 388 9.18 -0.75 9.32
N TRP A 389 8.24 0.09 9.77
CA TRP A 389 8.18 1.55 9.56
C TRP A 389 8.29 2.36 10.86
N PRO A 390 9.33 2.15 11.70
CA PRO A 390 9.39 2.69 13.05
C PRO A 390 9.44 4.23 13.11
N ARG A 391 9.87 4.89 12.01
CA ARG A 391 9.85 6.35 11.91
C ARG A 391 8.43 6.92 11.79
N LEU A 392 7.58 6.29 10.98
CA LEU A 392 6.20 6.72 10.77
C LEU A 392 5.35 6.40 12.01
N VAL A 393 5.52 5.23 12.61
CA VAL A 393 4.81 4.85 13.86
C VAL A 393 5.08 5.85 14.97
N ARG A 394 6.37 6.14 15.28
CA ARG A 394 6.72 7.16 16.29
C ARG A 394 6.19 8.56 15.95
N ARG A 395 6.04 8.88 14.67
CA ARG A 395 5.50 10.17 14.25
C ARG A 395 4.00 10.24 14.48
N ALA A 396 3.26 9.18 14.14
CA ALA A 396 1.84 9.07 14.44
C ALA A 396 1.58 9.19 15.95
N GLU A 397 2.36 8.50 16.79
CA GLU A 397 2.30 8.60 18.26
C GLU A 397 2.49 10.04 18.75
N ARG A 398 3.52 10.75 18.25
CA ARG A 398 3.79 12.15 18.61
C ARG A 398 2.70 13.10 18.12
N ALA A 399 2.16 12.87 16.92
CA ALA A 399 1.06 13.65 16.37
C ALA A 399 -0.20 13.50 17.22
N ALA A 400 -0.52 12.26 17.65
CA ALA A 400 -1.63 11.98 18.54
C ALA A 400 -1.45 12.68 19.91
N GLN A 401 -0.25 12.64 20.50
CA GLN A 401 0.07 13.30 21.77
C GLN A 401 -0.01 14.83 21.71
N SER A 402 0.18 15.43 20.54
CA SER A 402 0.16 16.88 20.32
C SER A 402 -1.21 17.42 19.84
N GLY A 403 -2.26 16.60 19.92
CA GLY A 403 -3.63 17.00 19.53
C GLY A 403 -3.91 16.92 18.02
N GLY A 404 -3.04 16.29 17.25
CA GLY A 404 -3.19 16.08 15.80
C GLY A 404 -3.72 14.68 15.46
N ALA A 405 -4.89 14.31 15.99
CA ALA A 405 -5.49 12.98 15.78
C ALA A 405 -5.66 12.64 14.28
N ASP A 406 -6.18 13.58 13.48
CA ASP A 406 -6.37 13.40 12.03
C ASP A 406 -5.05 13.10 11.29
N ARG A 407 -3.94 13.70 11.75
CA ARG A 407 -2.61 13.50 11.16
C ARG A 407 -2.05 12.12 11.53
N ALA A 408 -2.28 11.68 12.76
CA ALA A 408 -1.90 10.34 13.20
C ALA A 408 -2.71 9.28 12.43
N ALA A 409 -4.03 9.48 12.30
CA ALA A 409 -4.90 8.63 11.50
C ALA A 409 -4.46 8.60 10.04
N GLY A 410 -4.09 9.74 9.44
CA GLY A 410 -3.56 9.80 8.08
C GLY A 410 -2.31 8.95 7.86
N ILE A 411 -1.38 8.90 8.83
CA ILE A 411 -0.20 8.02 8.75
C ILE A 411 -0.62 6.55 8.87
N ALA A 412 -1.54 6.25 9.80
CA ALA A 412 -1.99 4.89 10.07
C ALA A 412 -2.76 4.28 8.87
N TRP A 413 -3.68 5.05 8.27
CA TRP A 413 -4.40 4.67 7.05
C TRP A 413 -3.49 4.51 5.84
N TRP A 414 -2.44 5.33 5.71
CA TRP A 414 -1.43 5.13 4.66
C TRP A 414 -0.70 3.79 4.82
N LEU A 415 -0.25 3.47 6.03
CA LEU A 415 0.40 2.19 6.34
C LEU A 415 -0.55 1.02 6.06
N PHE A 416 -1.83 1.17 6.41
CA PHE A 416 -2.86 0.15 6.16
C PHE A 416 -3.09 -0.09 4.67
N ARG A 417 -3.26 0.96 3.86
CA ARG A 417 -3.39 0.82 2.40
C ARG A 417 -2.13 0.23 1.77
N ARG A 418 -0.93 0.59 2.26
CA ARG A 418 0.34 0.04 1.76
C ARG A 418 0.51 -1.43 2.11
N TRP A 419 0.03 -1.86 3.29
CA TRP A 419 0.00 -3.27 3.68
C TRP A 419 -0.95 -4.07 2.78
N LEU A 420 -2.14 -3.55 2.48
CA LEU A 420 -3.10 -4.20 1.58
C LEU A 420 -2.58 -4.33 0.15
N ALA A 421 -1.92 -3.29 -0.38
CA ALA A 421 -1.27 -3.33 -1.70
C ALA A 421 -0.14 -4.38 -1.79
N ARG A 422 0.38 -4.84 -0.65
CA ARG A 422 1.38 -5.92 -0.56
C ARG A 422 0.78 -7.28 -0.22
N LYS A 423 -0.54 -7.39 -0.07
CA LYS A 423 -1.15 -8.72 0.13
C LYS A 423 -0.99 -9.57 -1.14
N PRO A 424 -0.86 -10.90 -0.99
CA PRO A 424 -0.74 -11.83 -2.11
C PRO A 424 -1.91 -11.72 -3.08
N GLY A 425 -1.66 -12.01 -4.35
CA GLY A 425 -2.63 -11.97 -5.45
C GLY A 425 -3.93 -12.75 -5.21
N GLY A 426 -3.84 -13.89 -4.53
CA GLY A 426 -5.03 -14.68 -4.16
C GLY A 426 -6.01 -13.92 -3.25
N PHE A 427 -5.54 -12.92 -2.49
CA PHE A 427 -6.41 -12.03 -1.74
C PHE A 427 -7.21 -11.09 -2.65
N GLN A 428 -6.58 -10.54 -3.70
CA GLN A 428 -7.28 -9.72 -4.70
C GLN A 428 -8.28 -10.56 -5.52
N GLU A 429 -7.93 -11.80 -5.85
CA GLU A 429 -8.84 -12.74 -6.53
C GLU A 429 -10.06 -13.07 -5.67
N GLN A 430 -9.88 -13.29 -4.36
CA GLN A 430 -10.99 -13.49 -3.42
C GLN A 430 -11.90 -12.27 -3.31
N VAL A 431 -11.31 -11.07 -3.20
CA VAL A 431 -12.06 -9.81 -3.16
C VAL A 431 -12.82 -9.60 -4.47
N LEU A 432 -12.19 -9.83 -5.62
CA LEU A 432 -12.83 -9.73 -6.93
C LEU A 432 -13.98 -10.73 -7.06
N ALA A 433 -13.79 -11.97 -6.62
CA ALA A 433 -14.84 -13.00 -6.60
C ALA A 433 -15.98 -12.66 -5.63
N SER A 434 -15.75 -11.86 -4.59
CA SER A 434 -16.82 -11.37 -3.69
C SER A 434 -17.64 -10.23 -4.29
N LEU A 435 -17.06 -9.48 -5.24
CA LEU A 435 -17.69 -8.34 -5.91
C LEU A 435 -18.46 -8.73 -7.17
N LEU A 436 -18.03 -9.81 -7.83
CA LEU A 436 -18.69 -10.37 -9.01
C LEU A 436 -19.59 -11.53 -8.55
N ASP A 437 -20.89 -11.45 -8.85
CA ASP A 437 -21.82 -12.58 -8.65
C ASP A 437 -21.40 -13.76 -9.55
N PRO A 438 -21.95 -14.98 -9.38
CA PRO A 438 -21.68 -16.08 -10.30
C PRO A 438 -21.85 -15.60 -11.75
N VAL A 439 -20.81 -15.79 -12.58
CA VAL A 439 -20.74 -15.29 -13.97
C VAL A 439 -21.98 -15.71 -14.79
N GLU A 440 -22.63 -16.79 -14.38
CA GLU A 440 -23.92 -17.29 -14.88
C GLU A 440 -25.05 -16.24 -14.85
N CYS A 441 -25.06 -15.32 -13.88
CA CYS A 441 -26.05 -14.23 -13.79
C CYS A 441 -25.83 -13.15 -14.86
N LEU A 442 -24.59 -12.94 -15.30
CA LEU A 442 -24.21 -11.95 -16.31
C LEU A 442 -24.63 -12.37 -17.73
N THR A 443 -24.90 -13.66 -17.91
CA THR A 443 -25.24 -14.28 -19.19
C THR A 443 -26.70 -14.73 -19.29
N GLU A 444 -27.52 -14.53 -18.24
CA GLU A 444 -28.94 -14.92 -18.21
C GLU A 444 -29.76 -14.37 -19.38
N ASN A 445 -29.40 -13.18 -19.88
CA ASN A 445 -30.07 -12.51 -20.98
C ASN A 445 -29.36 -12.66 -22.33
N VAL A 446 -28.27 -13.45 -22.40
CA VAL A 446 -27.48 -13.65 -23.63
C VAL A 446 -28.04 -14.83 -24.42
N PRO A 447 -28.72 -14.61 -25.57
CA PRO A 447 -29.45 -15.68 -26.27
C PRO A 447 -28.55 -16.66 -27.04
N SER A 448 -27.28 -16.33 -27.27
CA SER A 448 -26.33 -17.13 -28.06
C SER A 448 -25.36 -17.89 -27.15
N ASN A 449 -25.27 -19.21 -27.34
CA ASN A 449 -24.30 -20.06 -26.62
C ASN A 449 -22.84 -19.66 -26.89
N ALA A 450 -22.54 -19.12 -28.08
CA ALA A 450 -21.19 -18.67 -28.43
C ALA A 450 -20.85 -17.38 -27.67
N ASP A 451 -21.78 -16.43 -27.60
CA ASP A 451 -21.59 -15.18 -26.85
C ASP A 451 -21.52 -15.43 -25.34
N HIS A 452 -22.30 -16.39 -24.83
CA HIS A 452 -22.22 -16.83 -23.43
C HIS A 452 -20.82 -17.35 -23.09
N LYS A 453 -20.25 -18.22 -23.95
CA LYS A 453 -18.88 -18.74 -23.76
C LYS A 453 -17.84 -17.62 -23.79
N LEU A 454 -17.97 -16.67 -24.73
CA LEU A 454 -17.08 -15.51 -24.83
C LEU A 454 -17.09 -14.63 -23.57
N VAL A 455 -18.27 -14.26 -23.07
CA VAL A 455 -18.41 -13.46 -21.85
C VAL A 455 -17.86 -14.22 -20.65
N THR A 456 -18.14 -15.52 -20.55
CA THR A 456 -17.66 -16.36 -19.43
C THR A 456 -16.13 -16.44 -19.41
N GLU A 457 -15.50 -16.79 -20.53
CA GLU A 457 -14.04 -16.92 -20.62
C GLU A 457 -13.32 -15.58 -20.39
N LEU A 458 -13.91 -14.44 -20.78
CA LEU A 458 -13.30 -13.12 -20.54
C LEU A 458 -13.27 -12.76 -19.05
N PHE A 459 -14.37 -13.04 -18.34
CA PHE A 459 -14.55 -12.69 -16.94
C PHE A 459 -14.15 -13.82 -15.97
N GLU A 460 -13.49 -14.87 -16.47
CA GLU A 460 -12.75 -15.79 -15.61
C GLU A 460 -11.66 -15.03 -14.83
N LEU A 461 -11.47 -15.42 -13.57
CA LEU A 461 -10.79 -14.62 -12.54
C LEU A 461 -9.30 -14.31 -12.84
N ASP A 462 -8.64 -15.09 -13.70
CA ASP A 462 -7.19 -15.00 -13.95
C ASP A 462 -6.79 -13.77 -14.79
N THR A 463 -7.56 -13.42 -15.83
CA THR A 463 -7.24 -12.27 -16.70
C THR A 463 -7.46 -10.94 -15.98
N LEU A 464 -8.58 -10.79 -15.27
CA LEU A 464 -8.88 -9.56 -14.52
C LEU A 464 -7.89 -9.32 -13.38
N SER A 465 -7.57 -10.35 -12.60
CA SER A 465 -6.62 -10.23 -11.49
C SER A 465 -5.23 -9.86 -11.97
N THR A 466 -4.79 -10.38 -13.12
CA THR A 466 -3.51 -10.01 -13.76
C THR A 466 -3.49 -8.53 -14.15
N LEU A 467 -4.55 -8.03 -14.82
CA LEU A 467 -4.65 -6.62 -15.19
C LEU A 467 -4.66 -5.70 -13.98
N LEU A 468 -5.46 -6.00 -12.95
CA LEU A 468 -5.55 -5.21 -11.72
C LEU A 468 -4.21 -5.16 -10.98
N ARG A 469 -3.48 -6.27 -10.93
CA ARG A 469 -2.16 -6.34 -10.31
C ARG A 469 -1.14 -5.48 -11.06
N SER A 470 -1.18 -5.52 -12.39
CA SER A 470 -0.26 -4.74 -13.24
C SER A 470 -0.35 -3.23 -12.99
N LEU A 471 -1.51 -2.73 -12.54
CA LEU A 471 -1.73 -1.32 -12.20
C LEU A 471 -1.09 -0.89 -10.86
N GLN A 472 -0.74 -1.85 -10.00
CA GLN A 472 -0.18 -1.59 -8.67
C GLN A 472 1.33 -1.88 -8.60
N THR A 473 1.89 -2.54 -9.62
CA THR A 473 3.30 -2.92 -9.68
C THR A 473 4.09 -2.08 -10.69
N SER A 474 5.42 -2.09 -10.61
CA SER A 474 6.27 -1.58 -11.70
C SER A 474 5.86 -2.24 -13.02
N PHE A 475 5.82 -1.45 -14.10
CA PHE A 475 5.50 -1.92 -15.44
C PHE A 475 6.51 -2.99 -15.89
N ASP A 476 6.05 -4.24 -15.99
CA ASP A 476 6.81 -5.36 -16.54
C ASP A 476 5.91 -6.15 -17.50
N VAL A 477 6.33 -6.17 -18.77
CA VAL A 477 5.58 -6.81 -19.85
C VAL A 477 6.12 -8.23 -20.12
N THR A 478 7.26 -8.59 -19.52
CA THR A 478 7.95 -9.86 -19.80
C THR A 478 7.23 -11.07 -19.21
N SER A 479 6.40 -10.86 -18.19
CA SER A 479 5.58 -11.87 -17.54
C SER A 479 4.16 -12.01 -18.13
N ILE A 480 3.80 -11.19 -19.12
CA ILE A 480 2.43 -11.09 -19.66
C ILE A 480 2.36 -11.76 -21.03
N GLN A 481 1.32 -12.58 -21.25
CA GLN A 481 1.14 -13.23 -22.54
C GLN A 481 0.84 -12.19 -23.63
N PRO A 482 1.51 -12.25 -24.80
CA PRO A 482 1.28 -11.25 -25.86
C PRO A 482 -0.17 -11.25 -26.37
N VAL A 483 -0.74 -12.45 -26.58
CA VAL A 483 -2.10 -12.63 -27.10
C VAL A 483 -2.76 -13.83 -26.42
N ARG A 484 -4.00 -13.65 -25.95
CA ARG A 484 -4.87 -14.73 -25.46
C ARG A 484 -6.04 -14.94 -26.43
N GLN A 485 -6.40 -16.20 -26.69
CA GLN A 485 -7.56 -16.58 -27.50
C GLN A 485 -8.76 -16.82 -26.57
N LEU A 486 -9.94 -16.35 -26.97
CA LEU A 486 -11.21 -16.52 -26.28
C LEU A 486 -12.26 -17.16 -27.19
N ALA A 487 -13.18 -17.90 -26.59
CA ALA A 487 -14.27 -18.64 -27.21
C ALA A 487 -13.79 -19.50 -28.40
N GLY A 488 -12.64 -20.17 -28.23
CA GLY A 488 -11.99 -20.92 -29.30
C GLY A 488 -12.92 -21.93 -29.98
N SER A 489 -12.81 -22.00 -31.31
CA SER A 489 -13.63 -22.85 -32.20
C SER A 489 -15.13 -22.56 -32.16
N THR A 490 -15.53 -21.31 -31.92
CA THR A 490 -16.93 -20.85 -31.98
C THR A 490 -17.11 -19.65 -32.90
N GLU A 491 -18.37 -19.30 -33.23
CA GLU A 491 -18.69 -18.12 -34.04
C GLU A 491 -18.37 -16.78 -33.34
N ALA A 492 -18.10 -16.82 -32.02
CA ALA A 492 -17.73 -15.66 -31.20
C ALA A 492 -16.22 -15.62 -30.86
N GLU A 493 -15.38 -16.39 -31.57
CA GLU A 493 -13.93 -16.44 -31.33
C GLU A 493 -13.27 -15.05 -31.44
N GLN A 494 -12.49 -14.67 -30.43
CA GLN A 494 -11.77 -13.39 -30.37
C GLN A 494 -10.35 -13.57 -29.84
N TYR A 495 -9.47 -12.62 -30.19
CA TYR A 495 -8.12 -12.52 -29.65
C TYR A 495 -7.99 -11.22 -28.86
N ILE A 496 -7.35 -11.28 -27.70
CA ILE A 496 -7.06 -10.10 -26.86
C ILE A 496 -5.54 -9.92 -26.75
N ARG A 497 -5.07 -8.67 -26.91
CA ARG A 497 -3.67 -8.30 -26.72
C ARG A 497 -3.46 -7.80 -25.29
N GLU A 498 -3.09 -8.69 -24.37
CA GLU A 498 -2.98 -8.32 -22.94
C GLU A 498 -1.93 -7.23 -22.71
N GLN A 499 -0.79 -7.29 -23.41
CA GLN A 499 0.26 -6.26 -23.31
C GLN A 499 -0.23 -4.88 -23.73
N LEU A 500 -1.05 -4.79 -24.79
CA LEU A 500 -1.68 -3.54 -25.22
C LEU A 500 -2.60 -2.99 -24.13
N LEU A 501 -3.44 -3.86 -23.54
CA LEU A 501 -4.39 -3.47 -22.48
C LEU A 501 -3.65 -2.96 -21.24
N VAL A 502 -2.62 -3.67 -20.80
CA VAL A 502 -1.79 -3.30 -19.64
C VAL A 502 -1.15 -1.94 -19.87
N VAL A 503 -0.54 -1.69 -21.03
CA VAL A 503 0.05 -0.38 -21.33
C VAL A 503 -0.99 0.72 -21.25
N LEU A 504 -2.12 0.56 -21.92
CA LEU A 504 -3.16 1.61 -21.98
C LEU A 504 -3.76 1.89 -20.60
N LEU A 505 -4.03 0.85 -19.82
CA LEU A 505 -4.58 0.96 -18.48
C LEU A 505 -3.56 1.59 -17.51
N THR A 506 -2.30 1.17 -17.56
CA THR A 506 -1.23 1.72 -16.71
C THR A 506 -0.95 3.18 -17.04
N VAL A 507 -0.88 3.56 -18.33
CA VAL A 507 -0.76 4.97 -18.73
C VAL A 507 -1.96 5.78 -18.25
N ALA A 508 -3.19 5.26 -18.41
CA ALA A 508 -4.40 5.94 -17.94
C ALA A 508 -4.41 6.12 -16.41
N HIS A 509 -3.98 5.11 -15.65
CA HIS A 509 -3.82 5.17 -14.19
C HIS A 509 -2.83 6.27 -13.79
N HIS A 510 -1.64 6.29 -14.40
CA HIS A 510 -0.63 7.32 -14.13
C HIS A 510 -1.11 8.74 -14.46
N LEU A 511 -1.87 8.90 -15.54
CA LEU A 511 -2.49 10.17 -15.95
C LEU A 511 -3.65 10.60 -15.04
N ALA A 512 -4.29 9.66 -14.35
CA ALA A 512 -5.40 9.90 -13.42
C ALA A 512 -4.92 10.26 -12.00
N ILE A 513 -3.68 9.92 -11.66
CA ILE A 513 -2.97 10.21 -10.40
C ILE A 513 -3.72 9.63 -9.19
N ASP A 514 -3.27 8.46 -8.75
CA ASP A 514 -3.78 7.81 -7.54
C ASP A 514 -3.06 8.37 -6.29
N PRO A 515 -3.79 8.94 -5.30
CA PRO A 515 -3.18 9.47 -4.09
C PRO A 515 -2.41 8.43 -3.28
N VAL A 516 -2.82 7.15 -3.28
CA VAL A 516 -2.17 6.06 -2.53
C VAL A 516 -0.81 5.70 -3.13
N MET A 517 -0.66 5.90 -4.44
CA MET A 517 0.54 5.57 -5.20
C MET A 517 1.53 6.74 -5.32
N LEU A 518 1.18 7.91 -4.79
CA LEU A 518 2.13 9.02 -4.66
C LEU A 518 3.29 8.64 -3.74
N SER A 519 4.44 9.28 -3.95
CA SER A 519 5.64 9.04 -3.16
C SER A 519 5.39 9.21 -1.66
N ASP A 520 6.04 8.35 -0.87
CA ASP A 520 6.09 8.38 0.60
C ASP A 520 6.42 9.75 1.18
N VAL A 521 7.04 10.64 0.38
CA VAL A 521 7.24 12.05 0.72
C VAL A 521 5.96 12.72 1.23
N VAL A 522 4.77 12.39 0.71
CA VAL A 522 3.51 12.99 1.19
C VAL A 522 3.20 12.55 2.63
N VAL A 523 3.23 11.24 2.93
CA VAL A 523 3.00 10.72 4.29
C VAL A 523 4.11 11.13 5.25
N GLU A 524 5.34 11.27 4.75
CA GLU A 524 6.48 11.72 5.54
C GLU A 524 6.36 13.17 6.02
N HIS A 525 5.46 13.95 5.42
CA HIS A 525 5.15 15.32 5.83
C HIS A 525 3.78 15.44 6.50
N LEU A 526 3.14 14.32 6.88
CA LEU A 526 2.06 14.32 7.85
C LEU A 526 2.61 14.38 9.28
N GLY A 527 1.94 15.10 10.18
CA GLY A 527 2.30 15.09 11.61
C GLY A 527 3.57 15.87 11.97
N ILE A 528 3.98 16.82 11.12
CA ILE A 528 5.04 17.79 11.39
C ILE A 528 4.45 19.21 11.57
N SER A 529 5.28 20.19 11.91
CA SER A 529 4.83 21.57 12.18
C SER A 529 4.19 22.25 10.97
N TYR A 530 4.63 21.92 9.76
CA TYR A 530 4.03 22.33 8.49
C TYR A 530 3.45 21.08 7.80
N SER A 531 2.38 20.53 8.37
CA SER A 531 1.80 19.27 7.88
C SER A 531 1.19 19.43 6.49
N VAL A 532 1.25 18.37 5.69
CA VAL A 532 0.37 18.20 4.53
C VAL A 532 -1.07 18.04 5.02
N GLU A 533 -2.02 18.64 4.31
CA GLU A 533 -3.45 18.50 4.55
C GLU A 533 -4.07 17.70 3.40
N MET A 534 -4.65 16.53 3.70
CA MET A 534 -5.09 15.58 2.67
C MET A 534 -6.22 16.12 1.79
N ALA A 535 -7.10 16.97 2.33
CA ALA A 535 -8.13 17.64 1.52
C ALA A 535 -7.53 18.51 0.40
N GLU A 536 -6.40 19.19 0.66
CA GLU A 536 -5.70 19.98 -0.35
C GLU A 536 -4.99 19.09 -1.37
N VAL A 537 -4.48 17.92 -0.96
CA VAL A 537 -3.91 16.92 -1.90
C VAL A 537 -4.97 16.48 -2.91
N HIS A 538 -6.17 16.11 -2.45
CA HIS A 538 -7.27 15.71 -3.32
C HIS A 538 -7.66 16.82 -4.30
N LYS A 539 -7.79 18.05 -3.80
CA LYS A 539 -8.10 19.22 -4.63
C LYS A 539 -7.03 19.48 -5.70
N THR A 540 -5.75 19.38 -5.35
CA THR A 540 -4.65 19.52 -6.31
C THR A 540 -4.72 18.42 -7.37
N ILE A 541 -4.99 17.16 -7.00
CA ILE A 541 -5.14 16.05 -7.95
C ILE A 541 -6.34 16.26 -8.89
N GLN A 542 -7.50 16.64 -8.35
CA GLN A 542 -8.73 16.88 -9.12
C GLN A 542 -8.58 18.00 -10.15
N THR A 543 -7.78 19.03 -9.83
CA THR A 543 -7.55 20.18 -10.70
C THR A 543 -6.31 20.04 -11.59
N ALA A 544 -5.49 19.01 -11.38
CA ALA A 544 -4.29 18.76 -12.17
C ALA A 544 -4.64 18.37 -13.62
N ARG A 545 -3.87 18.91 -14.57
CA ARG A 545 -4.05 18.63 -16.00
C ARG A 545 -2.73 18.33 -16.71
N TRP A 546 -2.81 17.55 -17.77
CA TRP A 546 -1.69 17.20 -18.63
C TRP A 546 -1.78 17.99 -19.94
N ASP A 547 -1.02 19.07 -20.03
CA ASP A 547 -1.03 19.96 -21.18
C ASP A 547 -0.10 19.43 -22.29
N PRO A 548 -0.50 19.47 -23.57
CA PRO A 548 0.33 18.96 -24.66
C PRO A 548 1.45 19.93 -25.04
N ARG A 549 2.67 19.41 -25.23
CA ARG A 549 3.81 20.14 -25.80
C ARG A 549 4.55 19.26 -26.80
N GLY A 550 4.05 19.20 -28.03
CA GLY A 550 4.53 18.24 -29.04
C GLY A 550 4.25 16.79 -28.61
N ARG A 551 5.28 15.93 -28.67
CA ARG A 551 5.23 14.54 -28.16
C ARG A 551 5.47 14.43 -26.64
N THR A 552 5.51 15.56 -25.94
CA THR A 552 5.63 15.63 -24.47
C THR A 552 4.28 15.98 -23.82
N ARG A 553 4.02 15.43 -22.64
CA ARG A 553 2.92 15.85 -21.75
C ARG A 553 3.46 16.57 -20.53
N VAL A 554 2.98 17.78 -20.27
CA VAL A 554 3.45 18.62 -19.16
C VAL A 554 2.38 18.65 -18.08
N LEU A 555 2.71 18.17 -16.89
CA LEU A 555 1.83 18.23 -15.73
C LEU A 555 1.74 19.67 -15.22
N ASN A 556 0.52 20.20 -15.18
CA ASN A 556 0.18 21.49 -14.64
C ASN A 556 -0.66 21.30 -13.37
N ALA A 557 -0.12 21.75 -12.24
CA ALA A 557 -0.77 21.68 -10.95
C ALA A 557 -0.27 22.80 -10.02
N ALA A 558 -1.21 23.45 -9.34
CA ALA A 558 -0.92 24.42 -8.28
C ALA A 558 -0.93 23.72 -6.91
N CYS A 559 0.21 23.72 -6.24
CA CYS A 559 0.42 22.97 -4.99
C CYS A 559 0.58 23.93 -3.80
N ARG A 560 -0.15 23.70 -2.71
CA ARG A 560 0.03 24.49 -1.48
C ARG A 560 1.20 24.03 -0.61
N HIS A 561 1.65 22.80 -0.78
CA HIS A 561 2.72 22.21 0.01
C HIS A 561 3.85 21.65 -0.88
N PRO A 562 5.13 21.88 -0.54
CA PRO A 562 6.27 21.45 -1.37
C PRO A 562 6.36 19.92 -1.53
N ALA A 563 6.01 19.16 -0.50
CA ALA A 563 5.95 17.69 -0.56
C ALA A 563 5.00 17.16 -1.65
N VAL A 564 3.85 17.81 -1.84
CA VAL A 564 2.88 17.45 -2.89
C VAL A 564 3.44 17.79 -4.27
N GLY A 565 4.06 18.98 -4.41
CA GLY A 565 4.73 19.35 -5.65
C GLY A 565 5.87 18.39 -6.03
N LEU A 566 6.65 17.93 -5.04
CA LEU A 566 7.71 16.94 -5.26
C LEU A 566 7.13 15.57 -5.66
N ALA A 567 6.08 15.11 -4.99
CA ALA A 567 5.40 13.85 -5.33
C ALA A 567 4.82 13.87 -6.75
N LEU A 568 4.22 14.97 -7.18
CA LEU A 568 3.73 15.14 -8.55
C LEU A 568 4.85 15.19 -9.59
N ARG A 569 6.01 15.78 -9.25
CA ARG A 569 7.20 15.74 -10.12
C ARG A 569 7.71 14.31 -10.28
N GLN A 570 7.77 13.54 -9.20
CA GLN A 570 8.14 12.12 -9.24
C GLN A 570 7.12 11.30 -10.04
N GLN A 571 5.83 11.57 -9.89
CA GLN A 571 4.78 10.94 -10.71
C GLN A 571 4.99 11.19 -12.22
N ALA A 572 5.37 12.41 -12.60
CA ALA A 572 5.69 12.72 -13.99
C ALA A 572 6.97 12.02 -14.48
N THR A 573 8.00 11.90 -13.65
CA THR A 573 9.20 11.12 -13.96
C THR A 573 8.89 9.63 -14.15
N SER A 574 8.01 9.05 -13.32
CA SER A 574 7.56 7.67 -13.50
C SER A 574 6.80 7.47 -14.80
N LEU A 575 5.93 8.41 -15.17
CA LEU A 575 5.22 8.37 -16.46
C LEU A 575 6.17 8.57 -17.66
N ASP A 576 7.20 9.41 -17.54
CA ASP A 576 8.22 9.61 -18.56
C ASP A 576 9.02 8.33 -18.82
N ALA A 577 9.43 7.64 -17.74
CA ALA A 577 10.10 6.34 -17.84
C ALA A 577 9.20 5.28 -18.50
N LEU A 578 7.90 5.26 -18.17
CA LEU A 578 6.92 4.38 -18.80
C LEU A 578 6.80 4.66 -20.30
N PHE A 579 6.68 5.93 -20.71
CA PHE A 579 6.64 6.29 -22.11
C PHE A 579 7.92 5.87 -22.86
N GLY A 580 9.09 6.07 -22.26
CA GLY A 580 10.36 5.60 -22.84
C GLY A 580 10.42 4.08 -23.02
N ALA A 581 9.94 3.30 -22.05
CA ALA A 581 9.89 1.84 -22.14
C ALA A 581 8.91 1.37 -23.24
N VAL A 582 7.74 2.00 -23.33
CA VAL A 582 6.71 1.68 -24.33
C VAL A 582 7.17 2.04 -25.74
N ASP A 583 7.81 3.20 -25.93
CA ASP A 583 8.32 3.63 -27.24
C ASP A 583 9.37 2.63 -27.78
N PHE A 584 10.25 2.13 -26.91
CA PHE A 584 11.24 1.11 -27.25
C PHE A 584 10.59 -0.23 -27.68
N GLN A 585 9.58 -0.69 -26.93
CA GLN A 585 8.89 -1.95 -27.22
C GLN A 585 8.00 -1.86 -28.48
N ALA A 586 7.22 -0.79 -28.61
CA ALA A 586 6.33 -0.56 -29.75
C ALA A 586 7.08 -0.43 -31.09
N GLY A 587 8.37 -0.10 -31.06
CA GLY A 587 9.24 -0.12 -32.24
C GLY A 587 9.68 -1.52 -32.68
N SER A 588 9.61 -2.52 -31.79
CA SER A 588 10.13 -3.88 -32.02
C SER A 588 9.03 -4.91 -32.29
N GLU A 589 7.80 -4.67 -31.82
CA GLU A 589 6.69 -5.63 -31.88
C GLU A 589 5.49 -5.16 -32.72
N PRO A 590 5.09 -5.87 -33.79
CA PRO A 590 3.99 -5.47 -34.66
C PRO A 590 2.62 -5.33 -33.98
N GLN A 591 2.36 -6.11 -32.94
CA GLN A 591 1.07 -6.10 -32.24
C GLN A 591 0.87 -4.84 -31.38
N LEU A 592 1.96 -4.15 -31.04
CA LEU A 592 2.00 -2.92 -30.25
C LEU A 592 2.07 -1.65 -31.12
N THR A 593 1.95 -1.78 -32.45
CA THR A 593 1.98 -0.65 -33.41
C THR A 593 1.09 0.54 -33.02
N PRO A 594 -0.14 0.38 -32.49
CA PRO A 594 -0.96 1.52 -32.08
C PRO A 594 -0.29 2.41 -31.02
N LEU A 595 0.57 1.84 -30.16
CA LEU A 595 1.23 2.54 -29.07
C LEU A 595 2.31 3.53 -29.55
N GLN A 596 2.76 3.46 -30.80
CA GLN A 596 3.73 4.41 -31.37
C GLN A 596 3.21 5.86 -31.42
N ASP A 597 1.89 6.04 -31.35
CA ASP A 597 1.23 7.35 -31.34
C ASP A 597 1.10 7.93 -29.91
N LEU A 598 1.50 7.19 -28.87
CA LEU A 598 1.58 7.71 -27.51
C LEU A 598 2.64 8.83 -27.39
N PRO A 599 2.51 9.72 -26.37
CA PRO A 599 3.58 10.61 -25.98
C PRO A 599 4.86 9.82 -25.66
N VAL A 600 6.02 10.42 -25.94
CA VAL A 600 7.34 9.81 -25.66
C VAL A 600 7.92 10.35 -24.35
N HIS A 601 7.46 11.53 -23.93
CA HIS A 601 7.96 12.19 -22.73
C HIS A 601 6.85 12.74 -21.85
N ALA A 602 7.13 12.81 -20.55
CA ALA A 602 6.33 13.52 -19.57
C ALA A 602 7.23 14.43 -18.71
N THR A 603 6.77 15.64 -18.40
CA THR A 603 7.49 16.56 -17.50
C THR A 603 6.53 17.20 -16.50
N ALA A 604 7.08 17.78 -15.43
CA ALA A 604 6.34 18.49 -14.40
C ALA A 604 6.76 19.97 -14.32
N ASP A 605 7.14 20.56 -15.47
CA ASP A 605 7.66 21.93 -15.55
C ASP A 605 6.62 22.98 -15.11
N GLN A 606 5.33 22.66 -15.18
CA GLN A 606 4.23 23.52 -14.75
C GLN A 606 3.64 23.13 -13.38
N VAL A 607 4.31 22.27 -12.61
CA VAL A 607 4.00 22.06 -11.19
C VAL A 607 4.60 23.20 -10.38
N HIS A 608 3.76 24.05 -9.78
CA HIS A 608 4.19 25.29 -9.14
C HIS A 608 3.50 25.50 -7.79
N ALA A 609 4.07 26.38 -6.96
CA ALA A 609 3.46 26.77 -5.70
C ALA A 609 2.18 27.57 -5.97
N ALA A 610 1.09 27.22 -5.30
CA ALA A 610 -0.15 27.97 -5.36
C ALA A 610 0.03 29.38 -4.79
N GLY A 611 -0.58 30.38 -5.42
CA GLY A 611 -0.60 31.75 -4.92
C GLY A 611 -1.56 31.94 -3.75
N ASP A 612 -1.20 32.77 -2.79
CA ASP A 612 -2.15 33.32 -1.81
C ASP A 612 -3.06 34.39 -2.44
N ALA A 613 -3.95 34.99 -1.64
CA ALA A 613 -4.89 36.02 -2.10
C ALA A 613 -4.19 37.28 -2.65
N GLN A 614 -2.89 37.44 -2.42
CA GLN A 614 -2.05 38.53 -2.88
C GLN A 614 -1.11 38.09 -4.02
N GLY A 615 -1.23 36.85 -4.50
CA GLY A 615 -0.42 36.29 -5.59
C GLY A 615 0.98 35.85 -5.19
N LYS A 616 1.32 35.83 -3.88
CA LYS A 616 2.62 35.35 -3.41
C LYS A 616 2.61 33.81 -3.35
N PRO A 617 3.66 33.13 -3.82
CA PRO A 617 3.71 31.66 -3.78
C PRO A 617 3.73 31.14 -2.34
N ALA A 618 3.00 30.06 -2.08
CA ALA A 618 2.92 29.40 -0.78
C ALA A 618 4.29 28.92 -0.25
N TYR A 619 5.23 28.63 -1.15
CA TYR A 619 6.61 28.27 -0.84
C TYR A 619 7.54 28.62 -2.00
N GLU A 620 8.85 28.80 -1.73
CA GLU A 620 9.82 29.28 -2.73
C GLU A 620 10.34 28.17 -3.66
N SER A 621 10.53 26.95 -3.17
CA SER A 621 11.09 25.84 -3.96
C SER A 621 10.68 24.48 -3.41
N THR A 622 10.55 23.50 -4.32
CA THR A 622 10.40 22.06 -3.99
C THR A 622 11.75 21.36 -3.80
N ASP A 623 12.87 22.00 -4.13
CA ASP A 623 14.16 21.32 -4.34
C ASP A 623 15.13 21.42 -3.15
N LEU A 624 14.68 22.12 -2.10
CA LEU A 624 15.43 22.36 -0.86
C LEU A 624 15.19 21.22 0.12
N ARG A 625 15.94 20.12 -0.06
CA ARG A 625 16.04 19.02 0.90
C ARG A 625 17.51 18.80 1.27
N PHE A 626 17.76 18.24 2.45
CA PHE A 626 19.08 17.69 2.74
C PHE A 626 19.36 16.59 1.72
N ARG A 627 20.19 16.92 0.73
CA ARG A 627 20.74 15.94 -0.18
C ARG A 627 21.92 15.34 0.53
N LEU A 628 21.92 14.04 0.60
CA LEU A 628 23.08 13.33 1.06
C LEU A 628 24.13 13.47 -0.05
N ALA A 629 25.36 13.79 0.31
CA ALA A 629 26.44 13.73 -0.66
C ALA A 629 26.73 12.25 -0.88
N ASP A 630 26.39 11.72 -2.05
CA ASP A 630 26.51 10.30 -2.37
C ASP A 630 27.93 9.79 -2.05
N ASP A 631 28.95 10.56 -2.42
CA ASP A 631 30.36 10.28 -2.09
C ASP A 631 30.62 10.17 -0.57
N ARG A 632 30.02 11.05 0.25
CA ARG A 632 30.18 11.04 1.71
C ARG A 632 29.36 9.96 2.39
N ILE A 633 28.18 9.62 1.88
CA ILE A 633 27.43 8.45 2.35
C ILE A 633 28.19 7.18 2.03
N GLN A 634 28.72 7.07 0.82
CA GLN A 634 29.52 5.93 0.42
C GLN A 634 30.74 5.82 1.33
N GLU A 635 31.49 6.90 1.57
CA GLU A 635 32.58 6.90 2.55
C GLU A 635 32.13 6.54 3.98
N LEU A 636 30.94 6.96 4.42
CA LEU A 636 30.42 6.64 5.76
C LEU A 636 29.98 5.17 5.85
N LEU A 637 29.27 4.66 4.84
CA LEU A 637 28.78 3.28 4.71
C LEU A 637 29.87 2.28 4.29
N MET A 638 30.99 2.74 3.75
CA MET A 638 32.12 1.89 3.34
C MET A 638 33.35 2.10 4.21
N GLY A 639 33.32 3.11 5.09
CA GLY A 639 34.38 3.44 6.01
C GLY A 639 34.25 2.72 7.36
N GLU A 640 35.30 2.79 8.14
CA GLU A 640 35.40 2.15 9.46
C GLU A 640 34.42 2.72 10.51
N GLN A 641 33.67 3.79 10.20
CA GLN A 641 32.81 4.49 11.17
C GLN A 641 31.40 3.89 11.36
N LEU A 642 30.80 3.27 10.33
CA LEU A 642 29.48 2.59 10.47
C LEU A 642 29.57 1.07 10.53
N TYR A 643 30.45 0.47 9.71
CA TYR A 643 30.53 -0.99 9.61
C TYR A 643 31.77 -1.60 10.24
N GLY A 644 32.84 -0.82 10.45
CA GLY A 644 34.00 -1.12 11.31
C GLY A 644 34.84 -2.37 11.01
N ASP A 645 34.28 -3.38 10.35
CA ASP A 645 34.83 -4.73 10.20
C ASP A 645 34.61 -5.27 8.78
N PRO A 646 35.69 -5.42 7.99
CA PRO A 646 35.68 -6.07 6.68
C PRO A 646 35.01 -7.46 6.65
N ALA A 647 34.97 -8.18 7.78
CA ALA A 647 34.31 -9.48 7.88
C ALA A 647 32.83 -9.46 7.54
N LEU A 648 32.16 -8.32 7.73
CA LEU A 648 30.74 -8.20 7.44
C LEU A 648 30.43 -8.49 5.96
N ALA A 649 31.30 -8.10 5.03
CA ALA A 649 31.12 -8.37 3.60
C ALA A 649 30.97 -9.88 3.31
N ILE A 650 31.78 -10.70 3.96
CA ILE A 650 31.76 -12.16 3.78
C ILE A 650 30.53 -12.77 4.47
N ARG A 651 30.12 -12.23 5.63
CA ARG A 651 28.87 -12.66 6.30
C ARG A 651 27.64 -12.36 5.45
N GLU A 652 27.57 -11.16 4.86
CA GLU A 652 26.48 -10.79 3.95
C GLU A 652 26.48 -11.66 2.68
N LEU A 653 27.65 -11.99 2.12
CA LEU A 653 27.74 -12.95 1.00
C LEU A 653 27.13 -14.31 1.39
N TYR A 654 27.53 -14.86 2.55
CA TYR A 654 27.00 -16.14 3.02
C TYR A 654 25.50 -16.09 3.24
N GLN A 655 25.00 -15.06 3.92
CA GLN A 655 23.58 -14.94 4.23
C GLN A 655 22.72 -14.72 2.98
N ASN A 656 23.22 -13.99 1.99
CA ASN A 656 22.54 -13.85 0.69
C ASN A 656 22.50 -15.18 -0.08
N ALA A 657 23.59 -15.95 -0.05
CA ALA A 657 23.64 -17.29 -0.65
C ALA A 657 22.71 -18.28 0.07
N LEU A 658 22.66 -18.21 1.41
CA LEU A 658 21.76 -19.01 2.24
C LEU A 658 20.30 -18.69 1.94
N ASP A 659 19.92 -17.41 1.89
CA ASP A 659 18.56 -16.97 1.54
C ASP A 659 18.16 -17.41 0.12
N ALA A 660 19.09 -17.34 -0.84
CA ALA A 660 18.86 -17.80 -2.21
C ALA A 660 18.62 -19.32 -2.28
N CYS A 661 19.36 -20.11 -1.48
CA CYS A 661 19.15 -21.55 -1.37
C CYS A 661 17.83 -21.87 -0.67
N ARG A 662 17.51 -21.20 0.45
CA ARG A 662 16.23 -21.39 1.17
C ARG A 662 15.02 -21.11 0.30
N TYR A 663 15.07 -20.05 -0.52
CA TYR A 663 14.04 -19.80 -1.52
C TYR A 663 13.92 -21.01 -2.45
N ARG A 664 15.00 -21.38 -3.14
CA ARG A 664 14.92 -22.48 -4.11
C ARG A 664 14.45 -23.78 -3.47
N GLY A 665 14.82 -24.06 -2.22
CA GLY A 665 14.31 -25.16 -1.42
C GLY A 665 12.79 -25.10 -1.30
N ALA A 666 12.24 -24.02 -0.76
CA ALA A 666 10.81 -23.81 -0.62
C ALA A 666 10.04 -23.95 -1.95
N ARG A 667 10.56 -23.38 -3.05
CA ARG A 667 9.95 -23.54 -4.38
C ARG A 667 10.01 -24.98 -4.87
N THR A 668 11.13 -25.66 -4.69
CA THR A 668 11.31 -27.04 -5.13
C THR A 668 10.37 -27.97 -4.37
N ASP A 669 10.24 -27.79 -3.06
CA ASP A 669 9.33 -28.57 -2.22
C ASP A 669 7.88 -28.34 -2.64
N TYR A 670 7.50 -27.10 -2.93
CA TYR A 670 6.18 -26.76 -3.46
C TYR A 670 5.92 -27.41 -4.84
N LEU A 671 6.89 -27.38 -5.75
CA LEU A 671 6.77 -28.00 -7.07
C LEU A 671 6.67 -29.52 -6.98
N ARG A 672 7.35 -30.17 -6.04
CA ARG A 672 7.23 -31.63 -5.83
C ARG A 672 5.83 -32.05 -5.42
N LEU A 673 5.10 -31.22 -4.67
CA LEU A 673 3.70 -31.48 -4.33
C LEU A 673 2.80 -31.53 -5.58
N ARG A 674 3.16 -30.80 -6.65
CA ARG A 674 2.43 -30.77 -7.92
C ARG A 674 2.97 -31.74 -8.97
N HIS A 675 4.27 -32.05 -8.89
CA HIS A 675 5.01 -32.86 -9.85
C HIS A 675 5.89 -33.88 -9.12
N ALA A 676 5.33 -35.05 -8.82
CA ALA A 676 6.01 -36.10 -8.03
C ALA A 676 7.31 -36.64 -8.64
N HIS A 677 7.59 -36.36 -9.92
CA HIS A 677 8.79 -36.82 -10.64
C HIS A 677 9.89 -35.75 -10.76
N LEU A 678 9.75 -34.61 -10.09
CA LEU A 678 10.79 -33.57 -10.11
C LEU A 678 12.08 -34.11 -9.44
N ALA A 679 13.24 -33.83 -10.04
CA ALA A 679 14.52 -34.31 -9.53
C ALA A 679 14.83 -33.82 -8.11
N GLU A 680 15.63 -34.59 -7.37
CA GLU A 680 16.14 -34.13 -6.08
C GLU A 680 17.11 -32.95 -6.27
N TRP A 681 16.96 -31.94 -5.41
CA TRP A 681 17.82 -30.76 -5.36
C TRP A 681 18.32 -30.60 -3.93
N SER A 682 19.61 -30.29 -3.79
CA SER A 682 20.24 -29.91 -2.54
C SER A 682 20.99 -28.59 -2.72
N GLY A 683 20.83 -27.70 -1.75
CA GLY A 683 21.53 -26.42 -1.70
C GLY A 683 23.03 -26.63 -1.51
N ARG A 684 23.82 -25.82 -2.23
CA ARG A 684 25.29 -25.80 -2.18
C ARG A 684 25.78 -24.36 -2.27
N ILE A 685 26.69 -24.01 -1.38
CA ILE A 685 27.36 -22.71 -1.33
C ILE A 685 28.87 -22.95 -1.35
N THR A 686 29.59 -22.31 -2.27
CA THR A 686 31.04 -22.44 -2.40
C THR A 686 31.70 -21.08 -2.30
N PHE A 687 32.66 -20.95 -1.38
CA PHE A 687 33.57 -19.83 -1.26
C PHE A 687 34.94 -20.20 -1.79
N THR A 688 35.48 -19.39 -2.70
CA THR A 688 36.82 -19.57 -3.25
C THR A 688 37.59 -18.25 -3.13
N GLN A 689 38.76 -18.28 -2.50
CA GLN A 689 39.68 -17.15 -2.45
C GLN A 689 40.96 -17.46 -3.22
N GLY A 690 41.28 -16.61 -4.19
CA GLY A 690 42.41 -16.87 -5.08
C GLY A 690 42.84 -15.67 -5.90
N VAL A 691 43.67 -15.94 -6.91
CA VAL A 691 44.15 -14.94 -7.86
C VAL A 691 43.75 -15.39 -9.26
N ASN A 692 43.14 -14.49 -10.04
CA ASN A 692 42.71 -14.80 -11.39
C ASN A 692 43.90 -14.83 -12.38
N GLU A 693 43.62 -15.20 -13.63
CA GLU A 693 44.61 -15.27 -14.72
C GLU A 693 45.35 -13.94 -14.98
N HIS A 694 44.77 -12.82 -14.57
CA HIS A 694 45.32 -11.47 -14.75
C HIS A 694 46.08 -10.97 -13.51
N GLY A 695 46.32 -11.84 -12.52
CA GLY A 695 47.05 -11.48 -11.29
C GLY A 695 46.22 -10.72 -10.26
N ARG A 696 44.89 -10.64 -10.42
CA ARG A 696 43.99 -9.93 -9.50
C ARG A 696 43.42 -10.88 -8.45
N ALA A 697 43.62 -10.54 -7.19
CA ALA A 697 43.07 -11.28 -6.06
C ALA A 697 41.55 -11.13 -5.96
N TYR A 698 40.84 -12.19 -5.62
CA TYR A 698 39.39 -12.20 -5.51
C TYR A 698 38.89 -13.12 -4.37
N ILE A 699 37.68 -12.82 -3.90
CA ILE A 699 36.83 -13.73 -3.13
C ILE A 699 35.57 -13.97 -3.96
N GLU A 700 35.23 -15.23 -4.21
CA GLU A 700 34.05 -15.63 -4.95
C GLU A 700 33.13 -16.45 -4.05
N CYS A 701 31.83 -16.13 -4.09
CA CYS A 701 30.77 -16.93 -3.49
C CYS A 701 29.83 -17.40 -4.60
N THR A 702 29.66 -18.71 -4.75
CA THR A 702 28.73 -19.32 -5.70
C THR A 702 27.68 -20.12 -4.96
N ASP A 703 26.41 -19.81 -5.20
CA ASP A 703 25.26 -20.60 -4.77
C ASP A 703 24.53 -21.22 -5.97
N ASN A 704 23.91 -22.38 -5.74
CA ASN A 704 22.95 -22.98 -6.67
C ASN A 704 21.50 -22.66 -6.28
N GLY A 705 21.26 -21.51 -5.67
CA GLY A 705 19.95 -21.06 -5.19
C GLY A 705 19.05 -20.58 -6.32
N ILE A 706 18.11 -19.69 -5.96
CA ILE A 706 17.03 -19.25 -6.87
C ILE A 706 17.50 -18.32 -8.00
N GLY A 707 18.63 -17.65 -7.83
CA GLY A 707 19.13 -16.65 -8.78
C GLY A 707 18.26 -15.38 -8.88
N MET A 708 18.73 -14.42 -9.69
CA MET A 708 18.11 -13.11 -9.93
C MET A 708 17.85 -12.92 -11.43
N GLY A 709 16.74 -12.28 -11.78
CA GLY A 709 16.43 -11.82 -13.12
C GLY A 709 16.83 -10.37 -13.33
N GLU A 710 16.49 -9.82 -14.49
CA GLU A 710 16.80 -8.43 -14.83
C GLU A 710 16.09 -7.44 -13.89
N ARG A 711 14.84 -7.74 -13.52
CA ARG A 711 14.05 -6.93 -12.59
C ARG A 711 14.69 -6.88 -11.21
N GLU A 712 15.06 -8.03 -10.63
CA GLU A 712 15.72 -8.08 -9.33
C GLU A 712 17.04 -7.29 -9.31
N LEU A 713 17.81 -7.36 -10.40
CA LEU A 713 19.04 -6.59 -10.56
C LEU A 713 18.77 -5.08 -10.63
N ARG A 714 17.68 -4.66 -11.30
CA ARG A 714 17.30 -3.25 -11.48
C ARG A 714 16.56 -2.64 -10.30
N GLU A 715 15.81 -3.42 -9.52
CA GLU A 715 14.93 -2.91 -8.47
C GLU A 715 15.46 -3.18 -7.06
N VAL A 716 16.12 -4.32 -6.83
CA VAL A 716 16.55 -4.74 -5.48
C VAL A 716 18.07 -4.64 -5.35
N PHE A 717 18.82 -5.06 -6.37
CA PHE A 717 20.28 -5.06 -6.31
C PHE A 717 20.90 -3.67 -6.49
N SER A 718 20.25 -2.80 -7.27
CA SER A 718 20.73 -1.44 -7.56
C SER A 718 20.23 -0.36 -6.59
N HIS A 719 19.15 -0.62 -5.83
CA HIS A 719 18.55 0.33 -4.91
C HIS A 719 18.81 -0.06 -3.46
N ALA A 720 19.66 0.71 -2.78
CA ALA A 720 19.90 0.55 -1.35
C ALA A 720 18.58 0.75 -0.56
N GLY A 721 18.13 -0.30 0.14
CA GLY A 721 16.98 -0.23 1.05
C GLY A 721 15.76 -1.08 0.65
N MET A 722 15.70 -1.63 -0.57
CA MET A 722 14.65 -2.57 -0.97
C MET A 722 15.09 -4.02 -0.71
N ARG A 723 14.19 -4.86 -0.19
CA ARG A 723 14.47 -6.29 0.01
C ARG A 723 13.84 -7.10 -1.09
N PHE A 724 14.52 -8.17 -1.46
CA PHE A 724 13.98 -9.17 -2.36
C PHE A 724 12.65 -9.77 -1.82
N ALA A 725 12.54 -9.92 -0.50
CA ALA A 725 11.34 -10.41 0.18
C ALA A 725 10.14 -9.44 0.15
N ASP A 726 10.32 -8.20 -0.30
CA ASP A 726 9.25 -7.22 -0.42
C ASP A 726 8.64 -7.16 -1.83
N LEU A 727 9.16 -7.93 -2.79
CA LEU A 727 8.63 -7.98 -4.15
C LEU A 727 7.25 -8.66 -4.18
N PRO A 728 6.25 -8.10 -4.89
CA PRO A 728 4.90 -8.67 -4.97
C PRO A 728 4.88 -10.15 -5.39
N GLU A 729 5.66 -10.52 -6.40
CA GLU A 729 5.74 -11.90 -6.91
C GLU A 729 6.24 -12.90 -5.85
N TYR A 730 7.10 -12.44 -4.94
CA TYR A 730 7.59 -13.25 -3.82
C TYR A 730 6.52 -13.42 -2.74
N LEU A 731 5.77 -12.36 -2.44
CA LEU A 731 4.68 -12.40 -1.47
C LEU A 731 3.57 -13.36 -1.95
N ASP A 732 3.30 -13.39 -3.26
CA ASP A 732 2.38 -14.33 -3.89
C ASP A 732 2.80 -15.79 -3.68
N GLU A 733 4.06 -16.10 -3.97
CA GLU A 733 4.59 -17.46 -3.82
C GLU A 733 4.64 -17.88 -2.35
N GLN A 734 5.07 -16.98 -1.47
CA GLN A 734 5.10 -17.27 -0.04
C GLN A 734 3.70 -17.60 0.50
N ALA A 735 2.65 -16.96 -0.02
CA ALA A 735 1.28 -17.28 0.34
C ALA A 735 0.84 -18.66 -0.17
N ALA A 736 1.15 -18.98 -1.43
CA ALA A 736 0.89 -20.30 -2.00
C ALA A 736 1.60 -21.41 -1.22
N TRP A 737 2.83 -21.16 -0.77
CA TRP A 737 3.61 -22.07 0.07
C TRP A 737 3.00 -22.24 1.47
N ARG A 738 2.61 -21.14 2.12
CA ARG A 738 1.97 -21.18 3.45
C ARG A 738 0.67 -21.98 3.42
N ALA A 739 -0.10 -21.89 2.34
CA ALA A 739 -1.33 -22.66 2.18
C ALA A 739 -1.11 -24.18 2.22
N VAL A 740 0.10 -24.65 1.91
CA VAL A 740 0.50 -26.06 1.97
C VAL A 740 1.51 -26.35 3.09
N GLY A 741 1.70 -25.42 4.03
CA GLY A 741 2.55 -25.60 5.21
C GLY A 741 4.05 -25.32 5.01
N ILE A 742 4.47 -24.79 3.86
CA ILE A 742 5.86 -24.41 3.59
C ILE A 742 6.08 -22.97 4.07
N GLN A 743 7.06 -22.75 4.96
CA GLN A 743 7.40 -21.44 5.50
C GLN A 743 8.84 -21.06 5.16
N LEU A 744 9.02 -19.82 4.72
CA LEU A 744 10.34 -19.24 4.41
C LEU A 744 10.59 -18.01 5.30
N HIS A 745 11.71 -18.03 6.01
CA HIS A 745 12.18 -16.93 6.86
C HIS A 745 13.51 -16.39 6.31
N PRO A 746 13.50 -15.27 5.56
CA PRO A 746 14.71 -14.67 5.01
C PRO A 746 15.53 -13.92 6.07
N ASN A 747 16.86 -13.95 5.94
CA ASN A 747 17.80 -13.28 6.83
C ASN A 747 17.99 -11.80 6.49
N SER A 748 17.78 -11.41 5.23
CA SER A 748 17.98 -10.02 4.77
C SER A 748 16.97 -9.04 5.39
N ARG A 749 17.45 -8.07 6.19
CA ARG A 749 16.60 -7.12 6.93
C ARG A 749 16.55 -5.70 6.37
N PHE A 750 17.61 -5.23 5.71
CA PHE A 750 17.78 -3.80 5.38
C PHE A 750 17.95 -3.49 3.89
N GLY A 751 18.15 -4.48 3.01
CA GLY A 751 18.30 -4.23 1.57
C GLY A 751 19.56 -3.44 1.18
N ILE A 752 20.57 -3.37 2.06
CA ILE A 752 21.84 -2.64 1.84
C ILE A 752 23.07 -3.54 1.84
N GLY A 753 22.89 -4.86 1.98
CA GLY A 753 23.98 -5.83 2.18
C GLY A 753 25.03 -5.83 1.06
N VAL A 754 24.64 -5.53 -0.18
CA VAL A 754 25.56 -5.44 -1.34
C VAL A 754 26.59 -4.34 -1.17
N LEU A 755 26.26 -3.23 -0.50
CA LEU A 755 27.21 -2.13 -0.28
C LEU A 755 28.39 -2.55 0.60
N SER A 756 28.20 -3.53 1.49
CA SER A 756 29.27 -4.08 2.32
C SER A 756 30.40 -4.70 1.49
N TYR A 757 30.11 -5.18 0.27
CA TYR A 757 31.12 -5.80 -0.60
C TYR A 757 32.24 -4.82 -0.97
N PHE A 758 31.90 -3.54 -1.14
CA PHE A 758 32.85 -2.48 -1.49
C PHE A 758 33.72 -2.03 -0.30
N MET A 759 33.54 -2.60 0.90
CA MET A 759 34.50 -2.46 2.00
C MET A 759 35.81 -3.20 1.71
N ILE A 760 35.76 -4.30 0.96
CA ILE A 760 36.93 -5.14 0.63
C ILE A 760 37.27 -5.15 -0.86
N ALA A 761 36.35 -4.76 -1.74
CA ALA A 761 36.51 -4.80 -3.18
C ALA A 761 36.40 -3.42 -3.85
N ASP A 762 37.04 -3.28 -5.01
CA ASP A 762 36.86 -2.15 -5.93
C ASP A 762 35.85 -2.44 -7.03
N ASP A 763 35.85 -3.68 -7.50
CA ASP A 763 34.94 -4.17 -8.54
C ASP A 763 34.21 -5.40 -8.04
N VAL A 764 32.93 -5.48 -8.38
CA VAL A 764 32.07 -6.64 -8.12
C VAL A 764 31.53 -7.15 -9.45
N SER A 765 31.67 -8.45 -9.69
CA SER A 765 31.04 -9.12 -10.82
C SER A 765 30.02 -10.13 -10.30
N VAL A 766 28.79 -10.03 -10.79
CA VAL A 766 27.68 -10.92 -10.43
C VAL A 766 27.25 -11.66 -11.69
N THR A 767 27.33 -12.98 -11.68
CA THR A 767 26.71 -13.82 -12.69
C THR A 767 25.52 -14.52 -12.07
N THR A 768 24.33 -14.41 -12.66
CA THR A 768 23.12 -14.96 -12.07
C THR A 768 22.18 -15.54 -13.12
N CYS A 769 21.39 -16.54 -12.73
CA CYS A 769 20.39 -17.17 -13.57
C CYS A 769 19.17 -17.50 -12.71
N ARG A 770 18.05 -16.81 -12.99
CA ARG A 770 16.80 -16.96 -12.26
C ARG A 770 16.14 -18.30 -12.57
N LEU A 771 15.68 -19.01 -11.55
CA LEU A 771 14.72 -20.10 -11.71
C LEU A 771 13.31 -19.51 -11.84
N ASP A 772 12.55 -19.91 -12.85
CA ASP A 772 11.14 -19.52 -12.99
C ASP A 772 10.21 -20.31 -12.05
N ARG A 773 8.91 -19.99 -12.07
CA ARG A 773 7.91 -20.59 -11.18
C ARG A 773 7.69 -22.07 -11.44
N GLU A 774 7.92 -22.50 -12.67
CA GLU A 774 7.78 -23.86 -13.17
C GLU A 774 9.04 -24.71 -12.89
N GLY A 775 10.12 -24.09 -12.42
CA GLY A 775 11.36 -24.76 -12.05
C GLY A 775 12.38 -24.85 -13.18
N HIS A 776 12.25 -24.03 -14.24
CA HIS A 776 13.22 -23.96 -15.33
C HIS A 776 14.19 -22.78 -15.17
N PRO A 777 15.47 -22.95 -15.51
CA PRO A 777 16.42 -21.85 -15.59
C PRO A 777 16.08 -20.86 -16.72
N GLY A 778 16.08 -19.57 -16.38
CA GLY A 778 15.84 -18.47 -17.30
C GLY A 778 17.07 -18.02 -18.08
N ARG A 779 17.17 -16.70 -18.32
CA ARG A 779 18.35 -16.07 -18.93
C ARG A 779 19.49 -15.96 -17.93
N ARG A 780 20.71 -16.19 -18.38
CA ARG A 780 21.93 -15.97 -17.60
C ARG A 780 22.40 -14.54 -17.82
N LEU A 781 22.49 -13.77 -16.75
CA LEU A 781 22.91 -12.37 -16.77
C LEU A 781 24.26 -12.22 -16.10
N GLN A 782 25.10 -11.31 -16.61
CA GLN A 782 26.31 -10.86 -15.95
C GLN A 782 26.24 -9.36 -15.69
N VAL A 783 26.53 -8.96 -14.46
CA VAL A 783 26.55 -7.57 -14.01
C VAL A 783 27.93 -7.24 -13.48
N ASP A 784 28.56 -6.22 -14.04
CA ASP A 784 29.84 -5.71 -13.55
C ASP A 784 29.63 -4.31 -12.95
N ILE A 785 30.15 -4.11 -11.73
CA ILE A 785 29.96 -2.89 -10.93
C ILE A 785 31.31 -2.39 -10.44
N ALA A 786 31.71 -1.22 -10.95
CA ALA A 786 32.98 -0.58 -10.63
C ALA A 786 32.85 0.41 -9.45
N GLY A 787 32.41 -0.08 -8.30
CA GLY A 787 32.15 0.73 -7.11
C GLY A 787 30.69 1.12 -6.91
N PRO A 788 30.31 1.60 -5.71
CA PRO A 788 28.91 1.78 -5.32
C PRO A 788 28.21 2.98 -5.96
N GLY A 789 28.95 3.93 -6.53
CA GLY A 789 28.40 5.06 -7.31
C GLY A 789 28.44 4.86 -8.82
N SER A 790 28.92 3.70 -9.29
CA SER A 790 29.13 3.45 -10.72
C SER A 790 27.92 2.82 -11.38
N LEU A 791 27.81 3.03 -12.69
CA LEU A 791 26.77 2.40 -13.51
C LEU A 791 26.93 0.87 -13.51
N PHE A 792 25.80 0.18 -13.51
CA PHE A 792 25.77 -1.28 -13.59
C PHE A 792 25.86 -1.67 -15.06
N TYR A 793 26.88 -2.44 -15.42
CA TYR A 793 27.04 -2.94 -16.77
C TYR A 793 26.45 -4.35 -16.88
N ILE A 794 25.22 -4.44 -17.38
CA ILE A 794 24.46 -5.69 -17.50
C ILE A 794 24.62 -6.28 -18.91
N ARG A 795 24.93 -7.57 -18.99
CA ARG A 795 25.05 -8.36 -20.23
C ARG A 795 24.18 -9.62 -20.16
N ASP A 796 23.38 -9.85 -21.20
CA ASP A 796 22.67 -11.13 -21.39
C ASP A 796 23.64 -12.15 -22.03
N LEU A 797 23.88 -13.26 -21.34
CA LEU A 797 24.74 -14.37 -21.78
C LEU A 797 23.94 -15.51 -22.44
N GLY A 798 22.64 -15.31 -22.67
CA GLY A 798 21.74 -16.29 -23.29
C GLY A 798 21.03 -17.18 -22.28
N ARG A 799 20.55 -18.34 -22.73
CA ARG A 799 19.79 -19.28 -21.88
C ARG A 799 20.70 -19.98 -20.87
N GLY A 800 20.32 -19.95 -19.60
CA GLY A 800 21.00 -20.69 -18.54
C GLY A 800 20.68 -22.18 -18.57
N HIS A 801 21.60 -22.99 -18.05
CA HIS A 801 21.42 -24.44 -17.88
C HIS A 801 21.08 -24.81 -16.43
N ASP A 802 21.54 -23.99 -15.48
CA ASP A 802 21.29 -24.12 -14.06
C ASP A 802 20.96 -22.74 -13.47
N ALA A 803 20.11 -22.72 -12.44
CA ALA A 803 19.85 -21.52 -11.65
C ALA A 803 20.84 -21.38 -10.49
N GLY A 804 21.10 -20.13 -10.09
CA GLY A 804 22.03 -19.78 -9.02
C GLY A 804 22.66 -18.40 -9.22
N THR A 805 23.51 -18.01 -8.28
CA THR A 805 24.28 -16.76 -8.35
C THR A 805 25.75 -17.00 -8.00
N THR A 806 26.63 -16.36 -8.75
CA THR A 806 28.05 -16.24 -8.46
C THR A 806 28.37 -14.77 -8.26
N VAL A 807 28.83 -14.41 -7.06
CA VAL A 807 29.31 -13.06 -6.73
C VAL A 807 30.82 -13.12 -6.55
N ARG A 808 31.55 -12.39 -7.39
CA ARG A 808 33.00 -12.28 -7.34
C ARG A 808 33.41 -10.87 -6.94
N LEU A 809 34.11 -10.79 -5.81
CA LEU A 809 34.64 -9.56 -5.22
C LEU A 809 36.11 -9.44 -5.57
N TYR A 810 36.49 -8.42 -6.33
CA TYR A 810 37.89 -8.17 -6.66
C TYR A 810 38.54 -7.28 -5.60
N LEU A 811 39.49 -7.86 -4.84
CA LEU A 811 40.02 -7.25 -3.61
C LEU A 811 40.85 -5.99 -3.89
N ARG A 812 40.57 -4.92 -3.15
CA ARG A 812 41.29 -3.63 -3.20
C ARG A 812 42.69 -3.74 -2.61
N THR A 813 42.77 -4.27 -1.40
CA THR A 813 44.02 -4.47 -0.65
C THR A 813 44.12 -5.93 -0.19
N PRO A 814 44.63 -6.85 -1.03
CA PRO A 814 44.66 -8.28 -0.71
C PRO A 814 45.41 -8.58 0.60
N ASP A 815 46.48 -7.84 0.90
CA ASP A 815 47.27 -8.04 2.13
C ASP A 815 46.52 -7.67 3.43
N LYS A 816 45.45 -6.89 3.32
CA LYS A 816 44.60 -6.47 4.46
C LYS A 816 43.21 -7.12 4.44
N ALA A 817 42.89 -7.88 3.38
CA ALA A 817 41.59 -8.51 3.25
C ALA A 817 41.50 -9.69 4.23
N PRO A 818 40.36 -9.88 4.91
CA PRO A 818 40.16 -11.04 5.75
C PRO A 818 40.25 -12.32 4.92
N SER A 819 40.85 -13.37 5.48
CA SER A 819 40.74 -14.72 4.92
C SER A 819 39.30 -15.19 5.04
N CYS A 820 38.66 -15.53 3.92
CA CYS A 820 37.28 -16.02 3.94
C CYS A 820 37.16 -17.40 4.59
N THR A 821 38.17 -18.26 4.41
CA THR A 821 38.24 -19.59 5.00
C THR A 821 38.37 -19.49 6.53
N ASP A 822 39.27 -18.66 7.04
CA ASP A 822 39.42 -18.44 8.49
C ASP A 822 38.18 -17.77 9.11
N LEU A 823 37.61 -16.77 8.43
CA LEU A 823 36.42 -16.11 8.93
C LEU A 823 35.22 -17.06 9.05
N LEU A 824 34.93 -17.82 7.98
CA LEU A 824 33.85 -18.80 7.99
C LEU A 824 34.12 -19.90 9.00
N ARG A 825 35.37 -20.39 9.11
CA ARG A 825 35.77 -21.36 10.15
C ARG A 825 35.41 -20.90 11.57
N ARG A 826 35.66 -19.62 11.87
CA ARG A 826 35.43 -19.06 13.21
C ARG A 826 33.97 -18.73 13.48
N LEU A 827 33.22 -18.29 12.47
CA LEU A 827 31.89 -17.71 12.67
C LEU A 827 30.74 -18.60 12.20
N LEU A 828 30.94 -19.42 11.16
CA LEU A 828 29.93 -20.36 10.65
C LEU A 828 30.12 -21.71 11.35
N TRP A 829 29.27 -22.00 12.32
CA TRP A 829 29.38 -23.21 13.13
C TRP A 829 28.48 -24.31 12.61
N ILE A 830 27.30 -23.98 12.12
CA ILE A 830 26.32 -24.89 11.53
C ILE A 830 25.84 -24.29 10.21
N SER A 831 25.46 -25.10 9.23
CA SER A 831 24.84 -24.60 8.01
C SER A 831 23.73 -25.54 7.57
N GLU A 832 22.59 -25.00 7.14
CA GLU A 832 21.45 -25.79 6.63
C GLU A 832 21.77 -26.49 5.31
N TYR A 833 22.67 -25.91 4.51
CA TYR A 833 23.13 -26.44 3.22
C TYR A 833 24.62 -26.75 3.26
N SER A 834 25.08 -27.54 2.29
CA SER A 834 26.50 -27.85 2.16
C SER A 834 27.27 -26.57 1.81
N VAL A 835 28.28 -26.25 2.62
CA VAL A 835 29.19 -25.12 2.38
C VAL A 835 30.59 -25.65 2.17
N THR A 836 31.28 -25.16 1.14
CA THR A 836 32.72 -25.38 0.98
C THR A 836 33.41 -24.03 0.97
N ALA A 837 34.49 -23.88 1.73
CA ALA A 837 35.36 -22.71 1.65
C ALA A 837 36.79 -23.17 1.34
N GLU A 838 37.39 -22.62 0.29
CA GLU A 838 38.74 -22.98 -0.15
C GLU A 838 39.60 -21.76 -0.48
N ASP A 839 40.88 -21.87 -0.14
CA ASP A 839 41.96 -20.98 -0.55
C ASP A 839 43.19 -21.81 -0.97
N ALA A 840 44.33 -21.16 -1.21
CA ALA A 840 45.55 -21.82 -1.66
C ALA A 840 46.13 -22.84 -0.65
N ALA A 841 45.79 -22.75 0.64
CA ALA A 841 46.35 -23.55 1.72
C ALA A 841 45.34 -24.48 2.40
N THR A 842 44.05 -24.10 2.40
CA THR A 842 43.02 -24.70 3.25
C THR A 842 41.75 -24.99 2.46
N ARG A 843 41.13 -26.13 2.73
CA ARG A 843 39.77 -26.45 2.26
C ARG A 843 38.94 -26.95 3.44
N LEU A 844 37.82 -26.27 3.69
CA LEU A 844 36.87 -26.59 4.74
C LEU A 844 35.51 -26.95 4.13
N VAL A 845 34.84 -27.92 4.72
CA VAL A 845 33.52 -28.38 4.31
C VAL A 845 32.61 -28.40 5.53
N TRP A 846 31.45 -27.78 5.41
CA TRP A 846 30.35 -27.88 6.36
C TRP A 846 29.29 -28.80 5.78
N GLU A 847 29.03 -29.89 6.48
CA GLU A 847 27.91 -30.77 6.18
C GLU A 847 26.60 -30.15 6.67
N PRO A 848 25.49 -30.31 5.92
CA PRO A 848 24.18 -29.81 6.32
C PRO A 848 23.80 -30.24 7.74
N ASN A 849 23.42 -29.27 8.59
CA ASN A 849 22.88 -29.46 9.93
C ASN A 849 23.84 -30.16 10.91
N VAL A 850 25.16 -30.09 10.67
CA VAL A 850 26.19 -30.65 11.54
C VAL A 850 27.06 -29.54 12.12
N LEU A 851 27.38 -29.62 13.42
CA LEU A 851 28.34 -28.72 14.05
C LEU A 851 29.73 -28.93 13.46
N SER A 852 30.32 -27.85 12.94
CA SER A 852 31.63 -27.87 12.31
C SER A 852 32.70 -28.35 13.29
N PRO A 853 33.57 -29.31 12.90
CA PRO A 853 34.66 -29.75 13.75
C PRO A 853 35.67 -28.63 14.04
N ALA A 854 35.72 -27.61 13.17
CA ALA A 854 36.61 -26.47 13.27
C ALA A 854 36.02 -25.29 14.06
N ALA A 855 34.78 -25.40 14.57
CA ALA A 855 34.16 -24.36 15.39
C ALA A 855 35.03 -24.09 16.65
N PRO A 856 35.35 -22.82 16.96
CA PRO A 856 36.25 -22.42 18.04
C PRO A 856 35.60 -22.53 19.43
N LEU A 857 35.16 -23.73 19.80
CA LEU A 857 34.58 -24.02 21.10
C LEU A 857 35.62 -23.78 22.22
N GLY A 858 35.18 -23.13 23.30
CA GLY A 858 35.99 -22.80 24.48
C GLY A 858 36.51 -21.36 24.53
N ASP A 859 36.55 -20.65 23.40
CA ASP A 859 36.84 -19.21 23.42
C ASP A 859 35.57 -18.40 23.69
N LYS A 860 35.72 -17.26 24.37
CA LYS A 860 34.63 -16.35 24.69
C LYS A 860 34.32 -15.37 23.56
N ASP A 861 35.23 -15.21 22.59
CA ASP A 861 35.04 -14.29 21.47
C ASP A 861 35.65 -14.79 20.15
N PRO A 862 34.89 -15.58 19.37
CA PRO A 862 35.25 -16.06 18.03
C PRO A 862 35.56 -14.97 16.99
N HIS A 863 35.25 -13.69 17.25
CA HIS A 863 35.60 -12.61 16.33
C HIS A 863 37.10 -12.31 16.30
N LYS A 864 37.86 -12.75 17.31
CA LYS A 864 39.32 -12.59 17.33
C LYS A 864 40.00 -13.50 16.31
N GLU A 865 40.98 -12.95 15.61
CA GLU A 865 41.83 -13.71 14.70
C GLU A 865 42.62 -14.79 15.46
N ASN A 866 42.92 -15.90 14.79
CA ASN A 866 43.66 -17.05 15.35
C ASN A 866 42.96 -17.73 16.53
N THR A 867 41.65 -17.56 16.67
CA THR A 867 40.87 -18.34 17.64
C THR A 867 40.71 -19.76 17.11
N ASP A 868 41.12 -20.75 17.90
CA ASP A 868 41.02 -22.16 17.56
C ASP A 868 40.21 -22.93 18.60
N ARG A 869 39.70 -24.10 18.19
CA ARG A 869 39.04 -25.03 19.09
C ARG A 869 40.03 -25.53 20.13
N ALA A 870 39.66 -25.46 21.41
CA ALA A 870 40.49 -26.03 22.48
C ALA A 870 40.66 -27.56 22.30
N SER A 871 41.87 -28.06 22.55
CA SER A 871 42.30 -29.42 22.18
C SER A 871 41.60 -30.57 22.91
N ASP A 872 41.00 -30.28 24.05
CA ASP A 872 40.32 -31.19 24.97
C ASP A 872 38.78 -31.12 24.87
N VAL A 873 38.24 -30.35 23.91
CA VAL A 873 36.80 -30.14 23.79
C VAL A 873 36.08 -31.34 23.21
N LYS A 874 35.34 -32.01 24.08
CA LYS A 874 34.34 -33.03 23.74
C LYS A 874 33.02 -32.38 23.33
N VAL A 875 32.39 -32.95 22.30
CA VAL A 875 31.03 -32.62 21.83
C VAL A 875 30.19 -33.88 21.99
N GLY A 876 29.05 -33.75 22.68
CA GLY A 876 28.16 -34.86 23.00
C GLY A 876 27.23 -35.21 21.85
N ALA A 877 26.49 -36.31 22.02
CA ALA A 877 25.40 -36.67 21.11
C ALA A 877 24.26 -35.64 21.22
N THR A 878 23.56 -35.43 20.11
CA THR A 878 22.37 -34.59 20.01
C THR A 878 21.24 -35.35 19.29
N SER A 879 19.99 -35.10 19.66
CA SER A 879 18.82 -35.57 18.91
C SER A 879 18.28 -34.52 17.94
N SER A 880 18.78 -33.27 18.00
CA SER A 880 18.36 -32.16 17.18
C SER A 880 19.54 -31.46 16.48
N ALA A 881 19.31 -30.95 15.28
CA ALA A 881 20.29 -30.12 14.59
C ALA A 881 20.51 -28.76 15.29
N ASP A 882 19.58 -28.34 16.15
CA ASP A 882 19.56 -27.01 16.74
C ASP A 882 20.35 -26.92 18.06
N VAL A 883 20.67 -28.04 18.69
CA VAL A 883 21.39 -28.07 19.98
C VAL A 883 22.56 -29.03 19.91
N TRP A 884 23.71 -28.64 20.44
CA TRP A 884 24.87 -29.52 20.59
C TRP A 884 25.47 -29.37 21.97
N TRP A 885 25.54 -30.45 22.74
CA TRP A 885 26.19 -30.44 24.05
C TRP A 885 27.71 -30.37 23.89
N THR A 886 28.37 -29.54 24.71
CA THR A 886 29.82 -29.37 24.67
C THR A 886 30.38 -29.34 26.08
N SER A 887 31.60 -29.86 26.25
CA SER A 887 32.31 -29.86 27.54
C SER A 887 32.79 -28.48 28.00
N THR A 888 32.58 -27.42 27.21
CA THR A 888 33.12 -26.07 27.47
C THR A 888 32.12 -24.97 27.11
N THR A 889 32.59 -23.74 26.96
CA THR A 889 31.81 -22.62 26.43
C THR A 889 31.55 -22.81 24.93
N GLY A 890 30.29 -23.06 24.57
CA GLY A 890 29.74 -22.88 23.23
C GLY A 890 29.03 -21.54 23.14
N GLY A 891 27.86 -21.48 22.52
CA GLY A 891 27.04 -20.27 22.48
C GLY A 891 25.90 -20.28 21.49
N VAL A 892 25.24 -19.13 21.40
CA VAL A 892 24.03 -18.95 20.62
C VAL A 892 24.39 -18.52 19.21
N LEU A 893 23.76 -19.17 18.23
CA LEU A 893 23.91 -18.90 16.81
C LEU A 893 22.62 -18.31 16.25
N ALA A 894 22.75 -17.52 15.20
CA ALA A 894 21.64 -17.13 14.33
C ALA A 894 21.88 -17.73 12.95
N ASP A 895 21.01 -18.66 12.55
CA ASP A 895 21.12 -19.38 11.27
C ASP A 895 22.51 -19.98 11.05
N GLY A 896 23.05 -20.56 12.12
CA GLY A 896 24.33 -21.25 12.13
C GLY A 896 25.56 -20.35 12.31
N VAL A 897 25.37 -19.02 12.35
CA VAL A 897 26.45 -18.04 12.54
C VAL A 897 26.51 -17.54 13.99
N TRP A 898 27.70 -17.46 14.57
CA TRP A 898 27.91 -16.91 15.92
C TRP A 898 27.46 -15.44 16.06
N VAL A 899 26.75 -15.13 17.15
CA VAL A 899 26.17 -13.79 17.40
C VAL A 899 26.58 -13.12 18.71
N GLY A 900 27.72 -13.53 19.27
CA GLY A 900 28.33 -12.85 20.42
C GLY A 900 27.70 -13.17 21.77
N VAL A 901 26.97 -14.28 21.89
CA VAL A 901 26.35 -14.75 23.14
C VAL A 901 26.99 -16.07 23.56
N PRO A 902 27.96 -16.06 24.50
CA PRO A 902 28.55 -17.29 25.02
C PRO A 902 27.55 -18.08 25.87
N LEU A 903 27.55 -19.40 25.71
CA LEU A 903 26.70 -20.34 26.44
C LEU A 903 27.57 -21.49 26.93
N PHE A 904 27.73 -21.64 28.24
CA PHE A 904 28.45 -22.78 28.77
C PHE A 904 27.64 -24.07 28.58
N GLY A 905 28.31 -25.15 28.20
CA GLY A 905 27.72 -26.48 28.14
C GLY A 905 27.03 -26.81 26.83
N ALA A 906 26.70 -25.84 25.98
CA ALA A 906 25.95 -26.08 24.76
C ALA A 906 26.21 -25.05 23.64
N VAL A 907 25.95 -25.47 22.41
CA VAL A 907 25.71 -24.61 21.25
C VAL A 907 24.22 -24.68 20.93
N VAL A 908 23.57 -23.53 20.76
CA VAL A 908 22.15 -23.46 20.39
C VAL A 908 21.99 -22.60 19.16
N ASN A 909 21.40 -23.17 18.11
CA ASN A 909 21.12 -22.48 16.87
C ASN A 909 19.68 -21.98 16.84
N LEU A 910 19.50 -20.66 16.77
CA LEU A 910 18.19 -20.04 16.65
C LEU A 910 17.90 -19.72 15.18
N THR A 911 16.76 -20.21 14.70
CA THR A 911 16.32 -20.06 13.30
C THR A 911 14.88 -19.56 13.22
N GLY A 912 14.47 -19.12 12.03
CA GLY A 912 13.10 -18.68 11.75
C GLY A 912 12.62 -17.52 12.62
N ARG A 913 11.51 -17.73 13.35
CA ARG A 913 10.89 -16.69 14.20
C ARG A 913 11.69 -16.37 15.48
N HIS A 914 12.60 -17.25 15.89
CA HIS A 914 13.40 -17.08 17.11
C HIS A 914 14.78 -16.46 16.84
N VAL A 915 15.07 -16.06 15.59
CA VAL A 915 16.35 -15.42 15.23
C VAL A 915 16.57 -14.15 16.06
N PRO A 916 17.73 -14.02 16.73
CA PRO A 916 18.07 -12.86 17.55
C PRO A 916 17.99 -11.51 16.83
N GLN A 917 17.73 -10.45 17.59
CA GLN A 917 17.91 -9.08 17.13
C GLN A 917 19.38 -8.70 17.28
N LEU A 918 20.05 -8.34 16.19
CA LEU A 918 21.48 -8.05 16.17
C LEU A 918 21.77 -6.55 15.94
N THR A 919 22.97 -6.12 16.34
CA THR A 919 23.57 -4.85 15.91
C THR A 919 23.80 -4.80 14.40
N VAL A 920 24.01 -3.60 13.84
CA VAL A 920 24.24 -3.41 12.38
C VAL A 920 25.47 -4.16 11.88
N ASP A 921 26.54 -4.23 12.68
CA ASP A 921 27.75 -5.02 12.39
C ASP A 921 27.58 -6.54 12.61
N ARG A 922 26.39 -6.97 13.06
CA ARG A 922 26.01 -8.35 13.39
C ARG A 922 26.92 -9.04 14.42
N ARG A 923 27.73 -8.30 15.18
CA ARG A 923 28.66 -8.86 16.18
C ARG A 923 28.02 -9.09 17.54
N ARG A 924 26.99 -8.33 17.88
CA ARG A 924 26.36 -8.37 19.21
C ARG A 924 24.86 -8.56 19.10
N THR A 925 24.32 -9.33 20.03
CA THR A 925 22.88 -9.52 20.20
C THR A 925 22.31 -8.40 21.07
N LEU A 926 21.27 -7.73 20.56
CA LEU A 926 20.46 -6.74 21.28
C LEU A 926 19.39 -7.42 22.12
N ALA A 927 18.73 -8.45 21.57
CA ALA A 927 17.72 -9.25 22.25
C ALA A 927 17.62 -10.65 21.60
N TYR A 928 17.34 -11.68 22.41
CA TYR A 928 17.03 -13.04 21.94
C TYR A 928 16.03 -13.70 22.90
N ASP A 929 15.39 -14.76 22.41
CA ASP A 929 14.38 -15.54 23.14
C ASP A 929 15.05 -16.52 24.12
N ALA A 930 15.34 -16.04 25.33
CA ALA A 930 16.05 -16.81 26.35
C ALA A 930 15.21 -17.99 26.89
N ASP A 931 13.88 -17.82 26.95
CA ASP A 931 12.97 -18.87 27.40
C ASP A 931 12.96 -20.03 26.39
N HIS A 932 12.88 -19.73 25.09
CA HIS A 932 12.97 -20.76 24.05
C HIS A 932 14.33 -21.49 24.06
N VAL A 933 15.44 -20.78 24.30
CA VAL A 933 16.75 -21.43 24.48
C VAL A 933 16.72 -22.39 25.67
N ALA A 934 16.12 -22.00 26.79
CA ALA A 934 16.00 -22.86 27.95
C ALA A 934 15.13 -24.11 27.65
N ASP A 935 14.02 -23.95 26.92
CA ASP A 935 13.15 -25.06 26.52
C ASP A 935 13.89 -26.06 25.63
N LEU A 936 14.61 -25.60 24.60
CA LEU A 936 15.42 -26.45 23.72
C LEU A 936 16.47 -27.26 24.50
N LEU A 937 17.16 -26.62 25.45
CA LEU A 937 18.14 -27.30 26.30
C LEU A 937 17.49 -28.35 27.20
N HIS A 938 16.28 -28.10 27.71
CA HIS A 938 15.56 -29.08 28.53
C HIS A 938 15.08 -30.29 27.72
N GLU A 939 14.56 -30.06 26.51
CA GLU A 939 14.15 -31.13 25.59
C GLU A 939 15.33 -32.04 25.22
N GLU A 940 16.52 -31.45 25.03
CA GLU A 940 17.73 -32.16 24.61
C GLU A 940 18.53 -32.80 25.76
N ILE A 941 18.06 -32.71 27.02
CA ILE A 941 18.65 -33.48 28.14
C ILE A 941 18.61 -34.98 27.83
N ALA A 942 17.59 -35.45 27.10
CA ALA A 942 17.45 -36.84 26.73
C ALA A 942 18.66 -37.37 25.92
N ALA A 943 19.30 -36.52 25.11
CA ALA A 943 20.46 -36.89 24.31
C ALA A 943 21.69 -37.22 25.17
N LEU A 944 21.86 -36.55 26.32
CA LEU A 944 22.95 -36.81 27.28
C LEU A 944 22.85 -38.21 27.92
N ARG A 945 21.68 -38.85 27.87
CA ARG A 945 21.43 -40.18 28.44
C ARG A 945 21.94 -41.31 27.53
N GLN A 946 22.32 -41.02 26.29
CA GLN A 946 22.78 -42.03 25.35
C GLN A 946 24.14 -42.59 25.79
N ALA A 947 24.28 -43.92 25.72
CA ALA A 947 25.50 -44.61 26.13
C ALA A 947 26.71 -44.12 25.31
N GLY A 948 27.78 -43.69 26.00
CA GLY A 948 29.01 -43.19 25.37
C GLY A 948 29.12 -41.66 25.27
N THR A 949 28.22 -40.89 25.89
CA THR A 949 28.35 -39.43 25.96
C THR A 949 29.54 -39.04 26.86
N GLU A 950 30.59 -38.46 26.30
CA GLU A 950 31.80 -38.11 27.07
C GLU A 950 31.73 -36.75 27.78
N VAL A 951 30.69 -35.94 27.51
CA VAL A 951 30.49 -34.59 28.05
C VAL A 951 29.93 -34.60 29.46
N LEU A 952 29.07 -35.58 29.78
CA LEU A 952 28.40 -35.65 31.08
C LEU A 952 29.35 -36.27 32.13
N ASP A 953 30.09 -35.41 32.82
CA ASP A 953 30.91 -35.75 33.98
C ASP A 953 30.67 -34.80 35.17
N HIS A 954 31.27 -35.13 36.31
CA HIS A 954 31.09 -34.36 37.55
C HIS A 954 31.58 -32.92 37.43
N GLU A 955 32.70 -32.69 36.76
CA GLU A 955 33.31 -31.36 36.63
C GLU A 955 32.46 -30.47 35.73
N TRP A 956 32.03 -31.00 34.58
CA TRP A 956 31.15 -30.31 33.66
C TRP A 956 29.80 -29.96 34.29
N LEU A 957 29.15 -30.90 34.98
CA LEU A 957 27.86 -30.65 35.62
C LEU A 957 27.97 -29.66 36.78
N SER A 958 29.11 -29.68 37.49
CA SER A 958 29.44 -28.72 38.54
C SER A 958 29.61 -27.31 37.96
N GLU A 959 30.33 -27.15 36.85
CA GLU A 959 30.48 -25.85 36.19
C GLU A 959 29.15 -25.38 35.55
N LEU A 960 28.35 -26.30 34.99
CA LEU A 960 27.02 -25.97 34.46
C LEU A 960 26.12 -25.37 35.54
N ALA A 961 26.17 -25.89 36.77
CA ALA A 961 25.41 -25.33 37.89
C ALA A 961 25.82 -23.89 38.26
N TYR A 962 27.03 -23.45 37.88
CA TYR A 962 27.45 -22.06 38.06
C TYR A 962 26.74 -21.10 37.09
N HIS A 963 26.62 -21.52 35.82
CA HIS A 963 26.08 -20.72 34.71
C HIS A 963 24.56 -20.89 34.54
N GLN A 964 24.05 -22.11 34.66
CA GLN A 964 22.65 -22.50 34.45
C GLN A 964 22.16 -23.46 35.56
N PRO A 965 21.87 -22.94 36.76
CA PRO A 965 21.56 -23.77 37.94
C PRO A 965 20.34 -24.70 37.76
N ALA A 966 19.25 -24.19 37.19
CA ALA A 966 18.02 -24.98 36.98
C ALA A 966 18.24 -26.15 36.01
N LEU A 967 18.97 -25.89 34.91
CA LEU A 967 19.29 -26.91 33.91
C LEU A 967 20.22 -27.98 34.50
N ALA A 968 21.24 -27.58 35.28
CA ALA A 968 22.14 -28.53 35.92
C ALA A 968 21.41 -29.51 36.84
N ASP A 969 20.48 -29.03 37.67
CA ASP A 969 19.65 -29.90 38.50
C ASP A 969 18.79 -30.85 37.66
N ALA A 970 18.22 -30.37 36.56
CA ALA A 970 17.41 -31.19 35.65
C ALA A 970 18.26 -32.29 34.97
N VAL A 971 19.48 -31.96 34.53
CA VAL A 971 20.43 -32.94 33.97
C VAL A 971 20.86 -33.96 35.02
N ALA A 972 21.17 -33.52 36.25
CA ALA A 972 21.50 -34.42 37.35
C ALA A 972 20.37 -35.39 37.67
N GLN A 973 19.14 -34.88 37.74
CA GLN A 973 17.94 -35.69 37.97
C GLN A 973 17.75 -36.72 36.85
N ALA A 974 17.88 -36.33 35.59
CA ALA A 974 17.78 -37.24 34.45
C ALA A 974 18.87 -38.33 34.47
N ALA A 975 20.10 -37.98 34.87
CA ALA A 975 21.21 -38.92 35.00
C ALA A 975 20.98 -39.95 36.13
N VAL A 976 20.38 -39.52 37.24
CA VAL A 976 19.94 -40.39 38.34
C VAL A 976 18.84 -41.34 37.89
N GLU A 977 17.80 -40.82 37.23
CA GLU A 977 16.66 -41.62 36.75
C GLU A 977 17.07 -42.71 35.76
N CYS A 978 18.13 -42.49 34.98
CA CYS A 978 18.65 -43.47 34.04
C CYS A 978 19.82 -44.30 34.57
N GLN A 979 20.18 -44.17 35.85
CA GLN A 979 21.31 -44.86 36.47
C GLN A 979 22.62 -44.69 35.66
N TYR A 980 22.93 -43.44 35.31
CA TYR A 980 24.04 -43.11 34.42
C TYR A 980 25.38 -43.68 34.89
N THR A 981 26.10 -44.34 34.00
CA THR A 981 27.38 -45.02 34.27
C THR A 981 28.32 -44.95 33.06
N PRO A 982 29.64 -44.79 33.25
CA PRO A 982 30.33 -44.58 34.52
C PRO A 982 30.18 -43.13 35.03
N TRP A 983 29.93 -42.94 36.32
CA TRP A 983 29.95 -41.62 36.98
C TRP A 983 31.22 -41.49 37.82
N VAL A 984 32.17 -40.70 37.33
CA VAL A 984 33.52 -40.61 37.91
C VAL A 984 33.70 -39.28 38.65
N VAL A 985 34.10 -39.36 39.92
CA VAL A 985 34.42 -38.21 40.78
C VAL A 985 35.83 -38.38 41.32
N SER A 986 36.77 -37.51 40.93
CA SER A 986 38.20 -37.62 41.28
C SER A 986 38.77 -39.02 41.08
N GLU A 987 38.69 -39.51 39.83
CA GLU A 987 39.21 -40.82 39.40
C GLU A 987 38.53 -42.04 40.05
N CYS A 988 37.47 -41.84 40.83
CA CYS A 988 36.71 -42.91 41.47
C CYS A 988 35.31 -43.01 40.84
N GLU A 989 34.96 -44.19 40.36
CA GLU A 989 33.59 -44.50 39.92
C GLU A 989 32.67 -44.61 41.15
N MET A 990 31.52 -43.95 41.08
CA MET A 990 30.50 -43.91 42.13
C MET A 990 29.13 -44.13 41.51
N ASP A 991 28.20 -44.72 42.26
CA ASP A 991 26.79 -44.76 41.85
C ASP A 991 26.15 -43.37 42.03
N ILE A 992 25.79 -42.73 40.91
CA ILE A 992 25.15 -41.41 40.89
C ILE A 992 23.79 -41.41 41.63
N THR A 993 23.09 -42.53 41.68
CA THR A 993 21.78 -42.62 42.36
C THR A 993 21.89 -42.50 43.88
N ALA A 994 23.08 -42.77 44.44
CA ALA A 994 23.38 -42.58 45.85
C ALA A 994 24.22 -41.32 46.10
N ALA A 995 25.22 -41.04 45.25
CA ALA A 995 26.09 -39.89 45.41
C ALA A 995 25.39 -38.57 45.06
N GLY A 996 24.60 -38.55 43.98
CA GLY A 996 24.16 -37.32 43.31
C GLY A 996 25.35 -36.54 42.73
N CYS A 997 25.18 -35.23 42.58
CA CYS A 997 26.25 -34.33 42.16
C CYS A 997 26.38 -33.18 43.15
N PHE A 998 27.50 -33.09 43.86
CA PHE A 998 27.83 -31.95 44.72
C PHE A 998 29.18 -31.36 44.27
N GLN A 999 29.21 -30.06 43.99
CA GLN A 999 30.36 -29.39 43.35
C GLN A 999 31.69 -29.62 44.10
N ALA A 1000 31.66 -29.69 45.43
CA ALA A 1000 32.86 -29.85 46.23
C ALA A 1000 33.35 -31.30 46.36
N ASP A 1001 32.63 -32.31 45.84
CA ASP A 1001 32.96 -33.73 46.05
C ASP A 1001 34.37 -34.07 45.57
N ALA A 1002 34.77 -33.63 44.39
CA ALA A 1002 36.11 -33.89 43.86
C ALA A 1002 37.23 -33.39 44.79
N SER A 1003 37.04 -32.20 45.36
CA SER A 1003 38.02 -31.62 46.31
C SER A 1003 38.00 -32.34 47.66
N LEU A 1004 36.82 -32.72 48.15
CA LEU A 1004 36.67 -33.38 49.45
C LEU A 1004 37.17 -34.83 49.44
N VAL A 1005 36.98 -35.54 48.33
CA VAL A 1005 37.39 -36.95 48.16
C VAL A 1005 38.89 -37.09 47.93
N SER A 1006 39.52 -36.16 47.21
CA SER A 1006 40.95 -36.21 46.88
C SER A 1006 41.87 -35.73 48.01
N GLY A 1007 41.34 -35.01 49.01
CA GLY A 1007 42.13 -34.47 50.12
C GLY A 1007 43.16 -33.38 49.73
N SER A 1008 43.12 -32.88 48.48
CA SER A 1008 44.00 -31.83 48.00
C SER A 1008 43.56 -30.43 48.47
N PRO A 1009 44.49 -29.49 48.73
CA PRO A 1009 44.12 -28.09 48.94
C PRO A 1009 43.49 -27.53 47.66
N VAL A 1010 42.31 -26.94 47.84
CA VAL A 1010 41.41 -26.40 46.82
C VAL A 1010 42.16 -25.54 45.78
N LEU A 1011 42.39 -26.06 44.57
CA LEU A 1011 43.15 -25.34 43.53
C LEU A 1011 42.29 -24.46 42.61
N HIS A 1012 40.95 -24.47 42.71
CA HIS A 1012 40.06 -23.62 41.88
C HIS A 1012 39.06 -22.74 42.65
N TYR A 1013 38.97 -22.88 43.98
CA TYR A 1013 38.19 -21.98 44.83
C TYR A 1013 39.11 -21.44 45.94
N PRO A 1014 39.77 -20.28 45.76
CA PRO A 1014 40.77 -19.75 46.68
C PRO A 1014 40.20 -19.31 48.05
N ASN A 1015 38.99 -19.74 48.39
CA ASN A 1015 38.08 -19.01 49.25
C ASN A 1015 37.01 -19.92 49.91
N VAL A 1016 37.31 -21.17 50.25
CA VAL A 1016 36.37 -22.01 51.03
C VAL A 1016 36.96 -22.26 52.43
N GLN A 1017 36.30 -21.78 53.49
CA GLN A 1017 36.63 -22.20 54.86
C GLN A 1017 36.44 -23.71 55.03
N ARG A 1018 37.03 -24.30 56.07
CA ARG A 1018 36.82 -25.70 56.49
C ARG A 1018 35.33 -26.05 56.40
N VAL A 1019 34.98 -27.00 55.52
CA VAL A 1019 33.58 -27.40 55.27
C VAL A 1019 32.93 -27.84 56.58
N PRO A 1020 31.68 -27.44 56.89
CA PRO A 1020 31.02 -27.80 58.14
C PRO A 1020 30.89 -29.31 58.29
N GLU A 1021 30.89 -29.76 59.55
CA GLU A 1021 30.77 -31.18 59.92
C GLU A 1021 29.50 -31.81 59.32
N PHE A 1022 28.34 -31.14 59.41
CA PHE A 1022 27.09 -31.66 58.86
C PHE A 1022 27.12 -31.91 57.33
N VAL A 1023 27.85 -31.09 56.56
CA VAL A 1023 28.03 -31.29 55.11
C VAL A 1023 29.00 -32.44 54.86
N THR A 1024 30.06 -32.53 55.65
CA THR A 1024 31.07 -33.59 55.51
C THR A 1024 30.48 -34.95 55.87
N ASP A 1025 29.72 -35.04 56.97
CA ASP A 1025 29.04 -36.27 57.40
C ASP A 1025 28.03 -36.73 56.35
N TRP A 1026 27.20 -35.80 55.85
CA TRP A 1026 26.25 -36.06 54.79
C TRP A 1026 26.93 -36.63 53.53
N ARG A 1027 28.01 -35.99 53.06
CA ARG A 1027 28.71 -36.44 51.85
C ARG A 1027 29.46 -37.75 52.05
N VAL A 1028 30.10 -37.97 53.20
CA VAL A 1028 30.78 -39.24 53.51
C VAL A 1028 29.81 -40.42 53.53
N LEU A 1029 28.61 -40.24 54.09
CA LEU A 1029 27.55 -41.24 54.03
C LEU A 1029 27.11 -41.50 52.58
N ALA A 1030 26.87 -40.45 51.80
CA ALA A 1030 26.50 -40.58 50.39
C ALA A 1030 27.56 -41.32 49.56
N TRP A 1031 28.85 -40.99 49.71
CA TRP A 1031 29.93 -41.69 48.99
C TRP A 1031 30.08 -43.14 49.44
N SER A 1032 29.87 -43.42 50.72
CA SER A 1032 29.89 -44.79 51.25
C SER A 1032 28.76 -45.64 50.63
N ALA A 1033 27.55 -45.07 50.54
CA ALA A 1033 26.42 -45.70 49.87
C ALA A 1033 26.67 -45.87 48.35
N ALA A 1034 27.36 -44.91 47.72
CA ALA A 1034 27.72 -44.93 46.31
C ALA A 1034 28.91 -45.85 45.95
N GLY A 1035 29.43 -46.63 46.92
CA GLY A 1035 30.47 -47.63 46.67
C GLY A 1035 31.92 -47.12 46.72
N ARG A 1036 32.17 -45.89 47.19
CA ARG A 1036 33.52 -45.29 47.21
C ARG A 1036 34.52 -46.00 48.12
N PHE A 1037 34.06 -46.56 49.23
CA PHE A 1037 34.90 -47.22 50.25
C PHE A 1037 34.61 -48.72 50.27
N PRO A 1038 35.44 -49.55 49.60
CA PRO A 1038 35.23 -51.00 49.55
C PRO A 1038 35.12 -51.61 50.95
N GLY A 1039 34.03 -52.35 51.21
CA GLY A 1039 33.79 -53.02 52.49
C GLY A 1039 33.07 -52.17 53.55
N VAL A 1040 32.73 -50.92 53.26
CA VAL A 1040 31.87 -50.07 54.10
C VAL A 1040 30.43 -50.15 53.60
N THR A 1041 29.46 -50.36 54.49
CA THR A 1041 28.03 -50.34 54.17
C THR A 1041 27.32 -49.34 55.08
N VAL A 1042 26.38 -48.58 54.51
CA VAL A 1042 25.58 -47.60 55.27
C VAL A 1042 24.29 -48.26 55.75
N ILE A 1043 23.92 -47.95 57.00
CA ILE A 1043 22.63 -48.34 57.57
C ILE A 1043 21.60 -47.32 57.08
N ASP A 1044 20.53 -47.79 56.42
CA ASP A 1044 19.45 -46.96 55.86
C ASP A 1044 19.91 -45.98 54.77
N PRO A 1045 20.38 -46.48 53.60
CA PRO A 1045 20.86 -45.62 52.51
C PRO A 1045 19.76 -44.71 51.94
N ASP A 1046 18.49 -45.09 52.04
CA ASP A 1046 17.35 -44.32 51.55
C ASP A 1046 17.10 -43.04 52.37
N ALA A 1047 17.62 -42.95 53.59
CA ALA A 1047 17.55 -41.76 54.43
C ALA A 1047 18.59 -40.68 54.07
N ILE A 1048 19.52 -40.97 53.17
CA ILE A 1048 20.56 -40.02 52.74
C ILE A 1048 19.98 -39.09 51.68
N LEU A 1049 20.05 -37.78 51.94
CA LEU A 1049 19.62 -36.79 50.94
C LEU A 1049 20.50 -36.87 49.69
N LEU A 1050 19.87 -37.05 48.53
CA LEU A 1050 20.58 -37.03 47.26
C LEU A 1050 21.07 -35.61 46.95
N ALA A 1051 22.36 -35.45 46.61
CA ALA A 1051 22.90 -34.15 46.27
C ALA A 1051 22.46 -33.65 44.90
N ARG A 1052 22.08 -32.38 44.86
CA ARG A 1052 21.84 -31.60 43.64
C ARG A 1052 23.04 -30.71 43.34
N PRO A 1053 23.38 -30.48 42.07
CA PRO A 1053 24.46 -29.57 41.68
C PRO A 1053 24.36 -28.20 42.35
N THR A 1054 23.15 -27.70 42.56
CA THR A 1054 22.91 -26.38 43.16
C THR A 1054 23.03 -26.33 44.69
N ASP A 1055 23.11 -27.48 45.38
CA ASP A 1055 23.17 -27.53 46.85
C ASP A 1055 24.43 -26.83 47.40
N PHE A 1056 25.53 -26.79 46.65
CA PHE A 1056 26.74 -26.06 47.08
C PHE A 1056 26.47 -24.56 47.25
N GLY A 1057 25.85 -23.92 46.24
CA GLY A 1057 25.46 -22.52 46.30
C GLY A 1057 24.29 -22.26 47.26
N LEU A 1058 23.46 -23.27 47.52
CA LEU A 1058 22.39 -23.19 48.51
C LEU A 1058 22.92 -23.14 49.94
N LEU A 1059 23.96 -23.93 50.23
CA LEU A 1059 24.54 -24.09 51.56
C LEU A 1059 25.67 -23.08 51.85
N SER A 1060 26.08 -22.27 50.88
CA SER A 1060 27.14 -21.26 51.02
C SER A 1060 26.66 -19.84 50.63
N GLN A 1061 27.02 -18.85 51.44
CA GLN A 1061 26.77 -17.42 51.19
C GLN A 1061 27.96 -16.79 50.48
N ARG A 1062 27.70 -16.14 49.35
CA ARG A 1062 28.71 -15.40 48.58
C ARG A 1062 28.96 -14.04 49.20
N SER A 1063 30.22 -13.69 49.51
CA SER A 1063 30.58 -12.34 49.99
C SER A 1063 30.41 -11.31 48.87
N THR A 1064 29.47 -10.37 49.03
CA THR A 1064 29.23 -9.27 48.06
C THR A 1064 30.29 -8.15 48.08
N ARG A 1065 31.25 -8.18 49.02
CA ARG A 1065 32.38 -7.24 49.08
C ARG A 1065 33.65 -7.90 48.53
N SER A 1066 34.11 -7.41 47.37
CA SER A 1066 35.41 -7.59 46.69
C SER A 1066 36.19 -8.89 46.97
N ASN A 1067 36.49 -9.72 45.96
CA ASN A 1067 37.52 -10.77 45.75
C ASN A 1067 38.51 -11.23 46.87
N GLN A 1068 38.22 -11.02 48.16
CA GLN A 1068 39.14 -11.17 49.30
C GLN A 1068 38.48 -11.87 50.50
N ARG A 1069 37.19 -12.24 50.44
CA ARG A 1069 36.55 -13.03 51.49
C ARG A 1069 36.03 -14.36 50.96
N PRO A 1070 36.34 -15.48 51.65
CA PRO A 1070 35.83 -16.80 51.32
C PRO A 1070 34.31 -16.90 51.42
N ASP A 1071 33.70 -17.78 50.61
CA ASP A 1071 32.28 -18.13 50.70
C ASP A 1071 32.01 -18.71 52.09
N GLN A 1072 30.97 -18.20 52.75
CA GLN A 1072 30.67 -18.52 54.15
C GLN A 1072 29.54 -19.55 54.21
N TRP A 1073 29.81 -20.74 54.75
CA TRP A 1073 28.80 -21.78 54.92
C TRP A 1073 27.68 -21.36 55.88
N LEU A 1074 26.46 -21.79 55.57
CA LEU A 1074 25.33 -21.68 56.49
C LEU A 1074 25.58 -22.54 57.74
N ASN A 1075 25.21 -22.01 58.90
CA ASN A 1075 25.34 -22.71 60.18
C ASN A 1075 23.95 -23.20 60.62
N PRO A 1076 23.73 -24.51 60.83
CA PRO A 1076 22.46 -25.04 61.31
C PRO A 1076 21.97 -24.47 62.65
N SER A 1077 22.87 -23.91 63.46
CA SER A 1077 22.52 -23.26 64.73
C SER A 1077 21.92 -21.86 64.56
N ASN A 1078 21.98 -21.28 63.36
CA ASN A 1078 21.49 -19.93 63.07
C ASN A 1078 20.38 -19.96 62.02
N PRO A 1079 19.35 -19.09 62.13
CA PRO A 1079 18.34 -18.99 61.09
C PRO A 1079 18.94 -18.48 59.77
N VAL A 1080 18.50 -19.05 58.65
CA VAL A 1080 18.90 -18.63 57.31
C VAL A 1080 18.35 -17.23 57.03
N PRO A 1081 19.18 -16.26 56.58
CA PRO A 1081 18.69 -14.94 56.22
C PRO A 1081 17.76 -14.99 54.99
N LEU A 1082 16.65 -14.25 55.02
CA LEU A 1082 15.74 -14.13 53.87
C LEU A 1082 16.47 -13.64 52.60
N GLY A 1083 17.43 -12.71 52.75
CA GLY A 1083 18.22 -12.21 51.62
C GLY A 1083 18.99 -13.31 50.88
N HIS A 1084 19.47 -14.35 51.59
CA HIS A 1084 20.11 -15.51 50.97
C HIS A 1084 19.11 -16.32 50.14
N VAL A 1085 17.92 -16.58 50.71
CA VAL A 1085 16.85 -17.30 50.02
C VAL A 1085 16.44 -16.57 48.73
N LEU A 1086 16.21 -15.26 48.80
CA LEU A 1086 15.81 -14.47 47.63
C LEU A 1086 16.92 -14.37 46.60
N GLN A 1087 18.17 -14.19 47.02
CA GLN A 1087 19.31 -14.13 46.11
C GLN A 1087 19.52 -15.46 45.38
N PHE A 1088 19.44 -16.59 46.10
CA PHE A 1088 19.56 -17.91 45.50
C PHE A 1088 18.35 -18.24 44.62
N ALA A 1089 17.13 -17.93 45.06
CA ALA A 1089 15.90 -18.10 44.28
C ALA A 1089 15.98 -17.38 42.93
N ASN A 1090 16.41 -16.11 42.94
CA ASN A 1090 16.62 -15.34 41.72
C ASN A 1090 17.71 -15.95 40.82
N ARG A 1091 18.87 -16.30 41.38
CA ARG A 1091 19.98 -16.89 40.61
C ARG A 1091 19.60 -18.23 39.99
N ALA A 1092 18.84 -19.06 40.72
CA ALA A 1092 18.45 -20.39 40.29
C ALA A 1092 17.15 -20.40 39.46
N GLY A 1093 16.49 -19.26 39.27
CA GLY A 1093 15.19 -19.18 38.59
C GLY A 1093 14.08 -19.98 39.29
N ARG A 1094 14.11 -20.07 40.63
CA ARG A 1094 13.15 -20.86 41.43
C ARG A 1094 12.31 -19.97 42.33
N ARG A 1095 11.10 -20.42 42.68
CA ARG A 1095 10.27 -19.75 43.69
C ARG A 1095 10.93 -19.83 45.08
N PRO A 1096 10.86 -18.77 45.91
CA PRO A 1096 11.43 -18.78 47.27
C PRO A 1096 10.96 -19.98 48.11
N GLU A 1097 9.70 -20.40 47.96
CA GLU A 1097 9.13 -21.55 48.67
C GLU A 1097 9.89 -22.85 48.40
N VAL A 1098 10.29 -23.08 47.15
CA VAL A 1098 11.04 -24.28 46.73
C VAL A 1098 12.44 -24.29 47.35
N VAL A 1099 13.07 -23.11 47.43
CA VAL A 1099 14.39 -22.94 48.06
C VAL A 1099 14.32 -23.22 49.55
N VAL A 1100 13.29 -22.72 50.23
CA VAL A 1100 13.07 -22.96 51.66
C VAL A 1100 12.77 -24.43 51.96
N ALA A 1101 11.95 -25.08 51.13
CA ALA A 1101 11.69 -26.51 51.26
C ALA A 1101 12.98 -27.33 51.18
N ARG A 1102 13.85 -27.02 50.21
CA ARG A 1102 15.15 -27.70 50.06
C ARG A 1102 16.10 -27.42 51.25
N LEU A 1103 16.12 -26.19 51.79
CA LEU A 1103 16.90 -25.87 53.00
C LEU A 1103 16.41 -26.66 54.23
N ALA A 1104 15.09 -26.86 54.35
CA ALA A 1104 14.49 -27.58 55.46
C ALA A 1104 14.88 -29.07 55.48
N GLU A 1105 15.13 -29.68 54.31
CA GLU A 1105 15.68 -31.04 54.21
C GLU A 1105 17.05 -31.14 54.90
N PHE A 1106 17.89 -30.10 54.79
CA PHE A 1106 19.18 -30.00 55.50
C PHE A 1106 19.05 -29.53 56.96
N GLY A 1107 17.83 -29.42 57.50
CA GLY A 1107 17.57 -28.93 58.85
C GLY A 1107 17.75 -27.42 59.03
N LEU A 1108 17.93 -26.65 57.94
CA LEU A 1108 18.10 -25.21 57.97
C LEU A 1108 16.74 -24.51 57.91
N ARG A 1109 16.51 -23.51 58.77
CA ARG A 1109 15.21 -22.81 58.89
C ARG A 1109 15.38 -21.30 58.86
N LEU A 1110 14.37 -20.61 58.34
CA LEU A 1110 14.24 -19.15 58.46
C LEU A 1110 13.87 -18.75 59.90
N SER A 1111 13.99 -17.46 60.20
CA SER A 1111 13.45 -16.89 61.43
C SER A 1111 11.91 -17.02 61.45
N GLU A 1112 11.33 -17.26 62.62
CA GLU A 1112 9.87 -17.32 62.77
C GLU A 1112 9.21 -15.99 62.36
N GLY A 1113 8.09 -16.06 61.63
CA GLY A 1113 7.31 -14.89 61.21
C GLY A 1113 7.74 -14.24 59.88
N VAL A 1114 8.69 -14.82 59.14
CA VAL A 1114 9.10 -14.33 57.82
C VAL A 1114 8.05 -14.69 56.75
N VAL A 1115 7.59 -13.70 55.98
CA VAL A 1115 6.67 -13.88 54.84
C VAL A 1115 7.49 -13.96 53.55
N LEU A 1116 7.24 -14.98 52.72
CA LEU A 1116 7.90 -15.17 51.43
C LEU A 1116 7.09 -14.47 50.32
N PRO A 1117 7.75 -13.75 49.40
CA PRO A 1117 7.09 -13.23 48.21
C PRO A 1117 6.79 -14.36 47.20
N GLU A 1118 5.66 -14.26 46.48
CA GLU A 1118 5.28 -15.23 45.44
C GLU A 1118 6.21 -15.17 44.22
N THR A 1119 6.67 -13.99 43.85
CA THR A 1119 7.61 -13.74 42.73
C THR A 1119 8.68 -12.73 43.11
N ILE A 1120 9.85 -12.82 42.45
CA ILE A 1120 10.94 -11.85 42.57
C ILE A 1120 10.98 -11.09 41.24
N ASN A 1121 10.64 -9.80 41.24
CA ASN A 1121 10.76 -8.95 40.04
C ASN A 1121 12.20 -8.43 39.88
N HIS A 1122 12.61 -8.21 38.64
CA HIS A 1122 13.98 -7.85 38.22
C HIS A 1122 14.39 -6.39 38.46
N ASP A 1123 13.53 -5.54 39.05
CA ASP A 1123 13.80 -4.11 39.28
C ASP A 1123 14.65 -3.83 40.53
#